data_AF-A0A524ITD1-F1
#
_entry.id   AF-A0A524ITD1-F1
#
_cell.length_a   1.000
_cell.length_b   1.000
_cell.length_c   1.000
_cell.angle_alpha   90.00
_cell.angle_beta   90.00
_cell.angle_gamma   90.00
#
_symmetry.space_group_name_H-M   'P 1'
#
loop_
_entity.id
_entity.type
_entity.pdbx_description
1 polymer ?
#
loop_
_entity_poly.entity_id
_entity_poly.type
_entity_poly.pdbx_seq_one_letter_code
_entity_poly.pdbx_strand_id
1 'polypeptide(L)'
;MAALPLTRSERIMAAVKLKGNIRLTIDEEELTASVVFSADKDGEEWDAARLINHLTRNKVVEGYSPSSVEEVLGKLSKTKTGESEMIIAEGTKPEPPVPEQYNWEELPIPEPYASFAEKFFRNAPEPEIISIKIEKIKKRKKILIKQKLPFLPPKEEIVEVVEKIEVPERISVDPEVAETGWVTEGRKIATVFAFKPGKAGKSVLGLPIMPEQKLDADFYTGKGIVRKRGEFTAAVTGVLRRGKNWVEVLPFAFHEWEVRLSSDANTCLLDFTPGNSLAPLPSAEEIREAVLKLPYPAEHLLQEEELSKILSRAVSGGTNKKDLVLSGDKDSLAEIRVSEDKLKAVLHLVKGRGRGKPLSLREIGSLINERKLKNLNFTQIKTDIMAYYKSSQEELAGYLLCEGRAPDPGTETAVELQTTFLKKDAEIQLKKRLQDAAPDPAIVSLEEFPPDTAEALSFVVSHQPVGTITKTDKGKDGLDVYGNLLPCGESSGTKYKLFEHLKVEKDKIISEKSGILEKGTAEDGTLLLRVRSLKDAEIDVELAEDRMAGFLFIEPAEGAGIKPTLEAVRLKINESGITRGILEEDLSRAVTAAQNNESIRNLCIARGLDPIHETRNKIEYKIHFASGEKVTIRKDGRADYKTQQTITIVKKGDLVAVIPAAETAPSDGWDVTGRTIPAMLKQDLELVIGNNIIQERDEKGNVKLIAAKNGELLHDKKSLDIKDAHTIKGNVSLTTGNVKFLGSVKISGTVESGFQVIASQSIIVGEGVEGALLSAGKDIIINGGIKGSGKAILRTMDSIRASFAEQAMLLSVGDIIIKSYCLRTEIKCNGKLTLESEKGHLMGGHAKSRKGMEVMNLGSISGLKTQVSFGQDYLVADQIELEEKEIEKVNQHILKYDTFMHSHEKKGHKTKLEEARQEKLKFLKIIEKRTMRLFTLREKFEEHFPSFITVRGTVFPGTLIESHGRIFEVKKEAKSVTFEFDLKTGQIKQEKIQK
;
A
#
# COMPACT_ATOMS: atom_id res chain seq x y z
N MET A 1 -48.81 25.48 83.25
CA MET A 1 -48.42 25.76 84.66
C MET A 1 -47.28 26.77 84.67
N ALA A 2 -47.04 27.41 85.81
CA ALA A 2 -46.22 28.63 85.96
C ALA A 2 -46.80 29.87 85.23
N ALA A 3 -46.43 31.07 85.69
CA ALA A 3 -47.04 32.34 85.27
C ALA A 3 -46.09 33.53 85.46
N LEU A 4 -46.29 34.58 84.63
CA LEU A 4 -45.75 35.95 84.77
C LEU A 4 -44.20 36.04 84.61
N PRO A 5 -43.60 37.23 84.30
CA PRO A 5 -44.07 38.60 84.57
C PRO A 5 -44.63 39.41 83.39
N LEU A 6 -45.51 40.35 83.73
CA LEU A 6 -45.79 41.55 82.94
C LEU A 6 -44.63 42.53 83.09
N THR A 7 -44.02 42.98 81.99
CA THR A 7 -43.03 44.05 81.99
C THR A 7 -43.66 45.37 81.56
N ARG A 8 -43.68 46.34 82.48
CA ARG A 8 -44.03 47.74 82.23
C ARG A 8 -43.29 48.29 81.00
N SER A 9 -44.02 48.88 80.04
CA SER A 9 -43.72 50.25 79.58
C SER A 9 -44.86 50.90 78.78
N GLU A 10 -46.12 50.75 79.21
CA GLU A 10 -47.14 51.76 78.86
C GLU A 10 -46.83 53.07 79.58
N ARG A 11 -45.85 53.82 79.05
CA ARG A 11 -45.79 55.25 79.28
C ARG A 11 -46.85 55.88 78.40
N ILE A 12 -47.90 56.37 79.04
CA ILE A 12 -48.72 57.44 78.47
C ILE A 12 -47.75 58.60 78.20
N MET A 13 -47.33 58.75 76.94
CA MET A 13 -46.71 60.01 76.52
C MET A 13 -47.82 61.04 76.54
N ALA A 14 -47.73 62.01 77.45
CA ALA A 14 -48.63 63.15 77.46
C ALA A 14 -48.61 63.78 76.06
N ALA A 15 -49.80 63.95 75.45
CA ALA A 15 -49.94 64.33 74.05
C ALA A 15 -49.01 65.49 73.69
N VAL A 16 -47.95 65.19 72.93
CA VAL A 16 -46.87 66.14 72.69
C VAL A 16 -47.38 67.21 71.75
N LYS A 17 -47.57 68.42 72.30
CA LYS A 17 -48.02 69.58 71.55
C LYS A 17 -46.86 70.52 71.24
N LEU A 18 -46.71 70.87 69.97
CA LEU A 18 -45.79 71.89 69.50
C LEU A 18 -46.57 73.17 69.18
N LYS A 19 -45.94 74.34 69.36
CA LYS A 19 -46.38 75.57 68.69
C LYS A 19 -45.30 76.04 67.71
N GLY A 20 -45.73 76.27 66.48
CA GLY A 20 -44.83 76.65 65.39
C GLY A 20 -45.40 76.38 64.02
N ASN A 21 -44.57 76.58 63.01
CA ASN A 21 -44.91 76.30 61.63
C ASN A 21 -44.31 74.94 61.21
N ILE A 22 -45.10 74.12 60.53
CA ILE A 22 -44.65 72.88 59.89
C ILE A 22 -44.78 73.03 58.37
N ARG A 23 -43.70 72.71 57.66
CA ARG A 23 -43.70 72.43 56.22
C ARG A 23 -43.39 70.95 56.02
N LEU A 24 -44.06 70.34 55.05
CA LEU A 24 -43.69 69.02 54.53
C LEU A 24 -42.77 69.19 53.32
N THR A 25 -41.66 68.47 53.32
CA THR A 25 -40.77 68.23 52.18
C THR A 25 -40.91 66.77 51.74
N ILE A 26 -40.79 66.50 50.44
CA ILE A 26 -40.77 65.15 49.85
C ILE A 26 -39.61 65.14 48.86
N ASP A 27 -38.83 64.05 48.82
CA ASP A 27 -37.72 63.92 47.89
C ASP A 27 -38.16 63.67 46.43
N GLU A 28 -37.24 63.89 45.48
CA GLU A 28 -37.53 63.75 44.05
C GLU A 28 -37.80 62.29 43.61
N GLU A 29 -37.46 61.31 44.45
CA GLU A 29 -37.77 59.88 44.25
C GLU A 29 -39.14 59.47 44.84
N GLU A 30 -39.85 60.39 45.51
CA GLU A 30 -41.03 60.14 46.37
C GLU A 30 -40.82 59.03 47.43
N LEU A 31 -39.60 58.76 47.83
CA LEU A 31 -39.23 57.70 48.77
C LEU A 31 -39.15 58.17 50.23
N THR A 32 -38.99 59.46 50.49
CA THR A 32 -39.04 60.00 51.86
C THR A 32 -39.88 61.27 51.93
N ALA A 33 -40.65 61.40 53.01
CA ALA A 33 -41.29 62.66 53.40
C ALA A 33 -40.73 63.11 54.74
N SER A 34 -40.38 64.39 54.83
CA SER A 34 -39.76 65.04 55.98
C SER A 34 -40.60 66.21 56.46
N VAL A 35 -40.68 66.38 57.77
CA VAL A 35 -41.28 67.55 58.42
C VAL A 35 -40.17 68.51 58.80
N VAL A 36 -40.21 69.71 58.22
CA VAL A 36 -39.44 70.87 58.65
C VAL A 36 -40.29 71.66 59.64
N PHE A 37 -39.86 71.72 60.90
CA PHE A 37 -40.52 72.47 61.96
C PHE A 37 -39.70 73.70 62.37
N SER A 38 -40.34 74.86 62.41
CA SER A 38 -39.79 76.10 62.98
C SER A 38 -40.62 76.51 64.20
N ALA A 39 -40.00 76.58 65.38
CA ALA A 39 -40.69 76.97 66.62
C ALA A 39 -41.11 78.44 66.60
N ASP A 40 -42.40 78.70 66.78
CA ASP A 40 -43.02 80.03 66.80
C ASP A 40 -44.08 80.05 67.90
N LYS A 41 -44.09 81.11 68.71
CA LYS A 41 -44.98 81.22 69.89
C LYS A 41 -46.42 81.55 69.49
N ASP A 42 -46.58 82.28 68.40
CA ASP A 42 -47.88 82.69 67.85
C ASP A 42 -48.34 81.76 66.70
N GLY A 43 -47.49 80.79 66.32
CA GLY A 43 -47.76 79.76 65.32
C GLY A 43 -48.78 78.69 65.75
N GLU A 44 -49.15 77.83 64.80
CA GLU A 44 -50.18 76.81 64.99
C GLU A 44 -49.82 75.76 66.06
N GLU A 45 -50.84 75.24 66.76
CA GLU A 45 -50.68 74.16 67.73
C GLU A 45 -50.82 72.79 67.05
N TRP A 46 -49.75 71.99 67.09
CA TRP A 46 -49.64 70.69 66.44
C TRP A 46 -49.62 69.54 67.44
N ASP A 47 -50.47 68.54 67.21
CA ASP A 47 -50.44 67.22 67.84
C ASP A 47 -50.39 66.12 66.75
N ALA A 48 -50.32 64.85 67.17
CA ALA A 48 -50.23 63.72 66.25
C ALA A 48 -51.43 63.63 65.30
N ALA A 49 -52.65 63.94 65.76
CA ALA A 49 -53.84 63.91 64.91
C ALA A 49 -53.82 65.03 63.86
N ARG A 50 -53.40 66.25 64.23
CA ARG A 50 -53.23 67.36 63.28
C ARG A 50 -52.13 67.05 62.25
N LEU A 51 -51.01 66.48 62.69
CA LEU A 51 -49.88 66.18 61.81
C LEU A 51 -50.20 65.04 60.84
N ILE A 52 -50.84 63.95 61.29
CA ILE A 52 -51.36 62.88 60.41
C ILE A 52 -52.34 63.42 59.37
N ASN A 53 -53.25 64.32 59.76
CA ASN A 53 -54.16 64.99 58.83
C ASN A 53 -53.40 65.88 57.82
N HIS A 54 -52.27 66.47 58.21
CA HIS A 54 -51.43 67.26 57.30
C HIS A 54 -50.65 66.39 56.31
N LEU A 55 -50.13 65.22 56.73
CA LEU A 55 -49.55 64.21 55.83
C LEU A 55 -50.59 63.79 54.77
N THR A 56 -51.77 63.38 55.23
CA THR A 56 -52.89 62.93 54.37
C THR A 56 -53.31 64.01 53.37
N ARG A 57 -53.38 65.29 53.79
CA ARG A 57 -53.70 66.44 52.90
C ARG A 57 -52.64 66.69 51.84
N ASN A 58 -51.38 66.43 52.14
CA ASN A 58 -50.27 66.48 51.19
C ASN A 58 -50.06 65.13 50.45
N LYS A 59 -51.05 64.23 50.50
CA LYS A 59 -51.07 62.90 49.87
C LYS A 59 -50.04 61.88 50.38
N VAL A 60 -49.31 62.17 51.46
CA VAL A 60 -48.49 61.14 52.14
C VAL A 60 -49.43 60.19 52.88
N VAL A 61 -49.46 58.93 52.44
CA VAL A 61 -50.44 57.92 52.84
C VAL A 61 -49.83 56.55 53.18
N GLU A 62 -48.55 56.36 52.87
CA GLU A 62 -47.76 55.15 53.18
C GLU A 62 -46.50 55.54 53.97
N GLY A 63 -45.87 54.56 54.63
CA GLY A 63 -44.54 54.73 55.21
C GLY A 63 -44.45 55.33 56.62
N TYR A 64 -45.58 55.59 57.30
CA TYR A 64 -45.62 56.07 58.69
C TYR A 64 -46.65 55.35 59.56
N SER A 65 -46.52 55.48 60.88
CA SER A 65 -47.51 55.00 61.86
C SER A 65 -47.88 56.11 62.85
N PRO A 66 -49.01 56.01 63.57
CA PRO A 66 -49.34 57.00 64.61
C PRO A 66 -48.24 57.13 65.68
N SER A 67 -47.62 56.01 66.07
CA SER A 67 -46.52 55.99 67.03
C SER A 67 -45.22 56.59 66.49
N SER A 68 -44.89 56.44 65.20
CA SER A 68 -43.71 57.11 64.62
C SER A 68 -43.91 58.62 64.50
N VAL A 69 -45.14 59.08 64.20
CA VAL A 69 -45.49 60.51 64.21
C VAL A 69 -45.41 61.10 65.62
N GLU A 70 -45.89 60.38 66.64
CA GLU A 70 -45.72 60.78 68.05
C GLU A 70 -44.25 60.82 68.48
N GLU A 71 -43.41 59.89 68.00
CA GLU A 71 -41.98 59.89 68.28
C GLU A 71 -41.26 61.08 67.59
N VAL A 72 -41.63 61.42 66.35
CA VAL A 72 -41.11 62.60 65.64
C VAL A 72 -41.52 63.89 66.36
N LEU A 73 -42.79 64.05 66.74
CA LEU A 73 -43.25 65.18 67.58
C LEU A 73 -42.48 65.24 68.91
N GLY A 74 -42.27 64.08 69.56
CA GLY A 74 -41.49 63.94 70.78
C GLY A 74 -39.98 64.14 70.62
N LYS A 75 -39.45 64.22 69.40
CA LYS A 75 -38.07 64.63 69.08
C LYS A 75 -38.04 66.14 68.79
N LEU A 76 -38.92 66.62 67.92
CA LEU A 76 -39.08 68.04 67.57
C LEU A 76 -39.34 68.92 68.81
N SER A 77 -40.09 68.43 69.81
CA SER A 77 -40.37 69.15 71.06
C SER A 77 -39.14 69.39 71.95
N LYS A 78 -37.99 68.81 71.61
CA LYS A 78 -36.72 68.94 72.35
C LYS A 78 -35.75 69.90 71.69
N THR A 79 -35.93 70.22 70.40
CA THR A 79 -35.08 71.20 69.70
C THR A 79 -35.51 72.62 70.07
N LYS A 80 -34.58 73.46 70.54
CA LYS A 80 -34.90 74.78 71.14
C LYS A 80 -34.52 75.99 70.29
N THR A 81 -33.81 75.80 69.17
CA THR A 81 -33.29 76.87 68.31
C THR A 81 -33.07 76.36 66.89
N GLY A 82 -33.52 77.11 65.88
CA GLY A 82 -33.37 76.79 64.46
C GLY A 82 -34.55 76.00 63.88
N GLU A 83 -34.58 75.88 62.55
CA GLU A 83 -35.47 74.93 61.86
C GLU A 83 -34.97 73.49 62.09
N SER A 84 -35.90 72.54 62.20
CA SER A 84 -35.60 71.12 62.45
C SER A 84 -36.29 70.27 61.39
N GLU A 85 -35.52 69.67 60.49
CA GLU A 85 -36.01 68.67 59.54
C GLU A 85 -35.89 67.25 60.14
N MET A 86 -36.97 66.47 60.05
CA MET A 86 -36.99 65.05 60.43
C MET A 86 -37.85 64.26 59.46
N ILE A 87 -37.32 63.14 58.96
CA ILE A 87 -38.09 62.15 58.18
C ILE A 87 -39.27 61.67 59.04
N ILE A 88 -40.46 61.68 58.46
CA ILE A 88 -41.72 61.30 59.11
C ILE A 88 -42.42 60.12 58.42
N ALA A 89 -42.15 59.89 57.13
CA ALA A 89 -42.59 58.71 56.40
C ALA A 89 -41.53 58.22 55.40
N GLU A 90 -41.36 56.90 55.28
CA GLU A 90 -40.44 56.26 54.34
C GLU A 90 -41.16 55.23 53.45
N GLY A 91 -41.03 55.39 52.13
CA GLY A 91 -41.54 54.48 51.13
C GLY A 91 -40.72 53.19 51.05
N THR A 92 -41.29 52.15 50.43
CA THR A 92 -40.57 50.89 50.19
C THR A 92 -39.79 50.99 48.88
N LYS A 93 -38.46 50.94 48.95
CA LYS A 93 -37.60 50.92 47.75
C LYS A 93 -37.87 49.65 46.92
N PRO A 94 -37.83 49.72 45.56
CA PRO A 94 -38.01 48.55 44.71
C PRO A 94 -36.85 47.56 44.88
N GLU A 95 -37.16 46.27 44.78
CA GLU A 95 -36.13 45.22 44.70
C GLU A 95 -35.68 45.04 43.23
N PRO A 96 -34.39 45.15 42.90
CA PRO A 96 -33.92 44.92 41.53
C PRO A 96 -34.12 43.45 41.11
N PRO A 97 -34.23 43.17 39.80
CA PRO A 97 -34.27 41.80 39.30
C PRO A 97 -32.97 41.04 39.62
N VAL A 98 -33.08 39.73 39.84
CA VAL A 98 -31.93 38.84 39.95
C VAL A 98 -31.74 38.13 38.61
N PRO A 99 -30.60 38.31 37.92
CA PRO A 99 -30.31 37.63 36.65
C PRO A 99 -30.19 36.11 36.81
N GLU A 100 -30.17 35.38 35.70
CA GLU A 100 -29.90 33.93 35.75
C GLU A 100 -28.49 33.66 36.33
N GLN A 101 -28.38 32.71 37.25
CA GLN A 101 -27.12 32.33 37.88
C GLN A 101 -26.73 30.90 37.52
N TYR A 102 -25.42 30.66 37.38
CA TYR A 102 -24.87 29.41 36.86
C TYR A 102 -23.87 28.82 37.85
N ASN A 103 -24.19 27.65 38.41
CA ASN A 103 -23.26 26.87 39.22
C ASN A 103 -22.64 25.77 38.35
N TRP A 104 -21.40 25.97 37.94
CA TRP A 104 -20.65 25.09 37.05
C TRP A 104 -20.07 23.89 37.80
N GLU A 105 -19.96 22.74 37.12
CA GLU A 105 -19.28 21.55 37.65
C GLU A 105 -17.78 21.62 37.32
N GLU A 106 -16.91 21.21 38.26
CA GLU A 106 -15.49 21.01 37.96
C GLU A 106 -15.31 19.84 36.99
N LEU A 107 -14.82 20.14 35.79
CA LEU A 107 -14.75 19.20 34.67
C LEU A 107 -13.33 19.19 34.06
N PRO A 108 -12.29 18.83 34.83
CA PRO A 108 -10.90 18.90 34.38
C PRO A 108 -10.66 18.01 33.16
N ILE A 109 -9.87 18.53 32.21
CA ILE A 109 -9.40 17.75 31.06
C ILE A 109 -8.42 16.67 31.59
N PRO A 110 -8.66 15.37 31.39
CA PRO A 110 -7.77 14.34 31.90
C PRO A 110 -6.37 14.46 31.28
N GLU A 111 -5.33 14.07 32.02
CA GLU A 111 -3.94 14.31 31.62
C GLU A 111 -3.57 13.83 30.20
N PRO A 112 -3.98 12.63 29.73
CA PRO A 112 -3.71 12.18 28.35
C PRO A 112 -4.40 13.05 27.26
N TYR A 113 -5.44 13.79 27.63
CA TYR A 113 -6.28 14.59 26.73
C TYR A 113 -5.75 16.03 26.63
N ALA A 114 -5.08 16.55 27.66
CA ALA A 114 -4.69 17.96 27.79
C ALA A 114 -3.85 18.47 26.60
N SER A 115 -2.78 17.75 26.24
CA SER A 115 -1.86 18.17 25.16
C SER A 115 -2.47 18.13 23.75
N PHE A 116 -3.57 17.38 23.56
CA PHE A 116 -4.35 17.35 22.33
C PHE A 116 -5.46 18.39 22.34
N ALA A 117 -6.12 18.59 23.49
CA ALA A 117 -7.13 19.64 23.68
C ALA A 117 -6.54 21.04 23.43
N GLU A 118 -5.33 21.35 23.92
CA GLU A 118 -4.66 22.63 23.60
C GLU A 118 -4.41 22.85 22.10
N LYS A 119 -4.02 21.79 21.37
CA LYS A 119 -3.76 21.85 19.93
C LYS A 119 -5.05 21.98 19.15
N PHE A 120 -6.10 21.29 19.60
CA PHE A 120 -7.45 21.40 19.05
C PHE A 120 -8.02 22.80 19.26
N PHE A 121 -7.94 23.36 20.48
CA PHE A 121 -8.39 24.73 20.79
C PHE A 121 -7.70 25.78 19.93
N ARG A 122 -6.37 25.72 19.76
CA ARG A 122 -5.61 26.67 18.92
C ARG A 122 -6.00 26.65 17.43
N ASN A 123 -6.76 25.64 16.99
CA ASN A 123 -7.26 25.50 15.62
C ASN A 123 -8.80 25.39 15.57
N ALA A 124 -9.49 25.58 16.70
CA ALA A 124 -10.94 25.53 16.77
C ALA A 124 -11.52 26.84 16.19
N PRO A 125 -12.64 26.78 15.44
CA PRO A 125 -13.31 27.99 14.96
C PRO A 125 -13.81 28.85 16.12
N GLU A 126 -14.17 30.10 15.83
CA GLU A 126 -14.93 30.95 16.75
C GLU A 126 -16.29 30.30 17.14
N PRO A 127 -16.83 30.57 18.34
CA PRO A 127 -18.10 29.99 18.79
C PRO A 127 -19.26 30.37 17.85
N GLU A 128 -20.01 29.37 17.39
CA GLU A 128 -21.15 29.57 16.49
C GLU A 128 -22.47 29.55 17.26
N ILE A 129 -22.75 30.64 17.97
CA ILE A 129 -24.03 30.85 18.66
C ILE A 129 -25.14 31.14 17.64
N ILE A 130 -26.23 30.38 17.73
CA ILE A 130 -27.44 30.57 16.93
C ILE A 130 -28.63 30.71 17.88
N SER A 131 -29.33 31.83 17.81
CA SER A 131 -30.63 32.01 18.47
C SER A 131 -31.76 31.74 17.47
N ILE A 132 -32.91 31.27 17.96
CA ILE A 132 -34.10 31.01 17.14
C ILE A 132 -35.12 32.13 17.36
N LYS A 133 -35.17 33.05 16.40
CA LYS A 133 -36.12 34.17 16.39
C LYS A 133 -37.46 33.70 15.82
N ILE A 134 -38.51 33.76 16.61
CA ILE A 134 -39.86 33.30 16.21
C ILE A 134 -40.66 34.46 15.62
N GLU A 135 -40.62 34.59 14.29
CA GLU A 135 -41.37 35.61 13.57
C GLU A 135 -42.81 35.15 13.27
N LYS A 136 -43.80 36.03 13.52
CA LYS A 136 -45.23 35.73 13.35
C LYS A 136 -45.74 36.32 12.04
N ILE A 137 -45.70 35.54 10.96
CA ILE A 137 -46.07 36.02 9.63
C ILE A 137 -47.53 35.70 9.33
N LYS A 138 -48.33 36.72 8.98
CA LYS A 138 -49.70 36.53 8.48
C LYS A 138 -49.66 36.05 7.03
N LYS A 139 -50.05 34.80 6.78
CA LYS A 139 -50.20 34.25 5.42
C LYS A 139 -51.69 34.05 5.10
N ARG A 140 -52.11 34.54 3.95
CA ARG A 140 -53.45 34.28 3.37
C ARG A 140 -53.47 32.87 2.79
N LYS A 141 -54.19 31.96 3.43
CA LYS A 141 -54.32 30.56 3.00
C LYS A 141 -55.73 30.33 2.48
N LYS A 142 -55.86 29.88 1.22
CA LYS A 142 -57.11 29.31 0.73
C LYS A 142 -57.38 28.01 1.50
N ILE A 143 -58.54 27.91 2.12
CA ILE A 143 -59.04 26.68 2.73
C ILE A 143 -60.43 26.36 2.21
N LEU A 144 -60.68 25.07 2.02
CA LEU A 144 -61.93 24.54 1.46
C LEU A 144 -62.89 24.19 2.60
N ILE A 145 -63.85 25.08 2.85
CA ILE A 145 -64.86 24.90 3.89
C ILE A 145 -65.97 23.99 3.36
N LYS A 146 -66.18 22.84 4.02
CA LYS A 146 -67.33 21.97 3.74
C LYS A 146 -68.62 22.73 4.08
N GLN A 147 -69.52 22.83 3.12
CA GLN A 147 -70.83 23.46 3.34
C GLN A 147 -71.74 22.54 4.18
N LYS A 148 -72.82 23.10 4.74
CA LYS A 148 -73.79 22.36 5.57
C LYS A 148 -74.55 21.25 4.82
N LEU A 149 -74.46 21.20 3.49
CA LEU A 149 -75.09 20.18 2.63
C LEU A 149 -73.98 19.32 1.99
N PRO A 150 -74.03 17.98 2.14
CA PRO A 150 -72.89 17.10 1.80
C PRO A 150 -72.65 16.93 0.29
N PHE A 151 -73.55 17.42 -0.56
CA PHE A 151 -73.51 17.32 -2.02
C PHE A 151 -73.09 18.62 -2.72
N LEU A 152 -72.86 19.72 -2.00
CA LEU A 152 -72.31 20.95 -2.57
C LEU A 152 -70.77 20.91 -2.56
N PRO A 153 -70.10 21.39 -3.64
CA PRO A 153 -68.64 21.50 -3.64
C PRO A 153 -68.17 22.43 -2.51
N PRO A 154 -67.06 22.10 -1.83
CA PRO A 154 -66.57 22.91 -0.72
C PRO A 154 -66.18 24.31 -1.20
N LYS A 155 -66.53 25.31 -0.39
CA LYS A 155 -66.31 26.73 -0.72
C LYS A 155 -64.85 27.09 -0.46
N GLU A 156 -64.18 27.69 -1.43
CA GLU A 156 -62.90 28.36 -1.16
C GLU A 156 -63.13 29.62 -0.31
N GLU A 157 -62.44 29.70 0.82
CA GLU A 157 -62.38 30.91 1.63
C GLU A 157 -60.91 31.26 1.94
N ILE A 158 -60.56 32.55 1.87
CA ILE A 158 -59.21 33.03 2.11
C ILE A 158 -59.13 33.49 3.56
N VAL A 159 -58.42 32.74 4.40
CA VAL A 159 -58.26 33.05 5.83
C VAL A 159 -56.82 33.44 6.12
N GLU A 160 -56.63 34.49 6.93
CA GLU A 160 -55.30 34.89 7.41
C GLU A 160 -54.87 33.99 8.58
N VAL A 161 -53.91 33.11 8.30
CA VAL A 161 -53.29 32.24 9.30
C VAL A 161 -51.98 32.88 9.76
N VAL A 162 -51.81 33.00 11.07
CA VAL A 162 -50.52 33.43 11.67
C VAL A 162 -49.61 32.20 11.73
N GLU A 163 -48.66 32.12 10.81
CA GLU A 163 -47.63 31.10 10.81
C GLU A 163 -46.43 31.59 11.63
N LYS A 164 -45.95 30.77 12.56
CA LYS A 164 -44.66 31.01 13.23
C LYS A 164 -43.56 30.49 12.30
N ILE A 165 -42.61 31.35 11.95
CA ILE A 165 -41.38 30.94 11.27
C ILE A 165 -40.23 31.10 12.24
N GLU A 166 -39.48 30.02 12.40
CA GLU A 166 -38.24 29.97 13.18
C GLU A 166 -37.10 30.42 12.27
N VAL A 167 -36.58 31.63 12.51
CA VAL A 167 -35.47 32.22 11.78
C VAL A 167 -34.20 32.06 12.63
N PRO A 168 -33.21 31.26 12.20
CA PRO A 168 -31.94 31.15 12.91
C PRO A 168 -31.10 32.42 12.70
N GLU A 169 -30.81 33.13 13.78
CA GLU A 169 -30.03 34.37 13.83
C GLU A 169 -28.68 34.07 14.50
N ARG A 170 -27.56 34.27 13.78
CA ARG A 170 -26.21 34.07 14.34
C ARG A 170 -25.89 35.24 15.26
N ILE A 171 -25.62 34.95 16.53
CA ILE A 171 -25.22 35.97 17.51
C ILE A 171 -23.69 36.01 17.55
N SER A 172 -23.14 37.22 17.43
CA SER A 172 -21.72 37.45 17.69
C SER A 172 -21.52 37.55 19.20
N VAL A 173 -20.71 36.65 19.75
CA VAL A 173 -20.23 36.72 21.14
C VAL A 173 -18.74 37.03 21.15
N ASP A 174 -18.23 37.48 22.30
CA ASP A 174 -16.80 37.61 22.53
C ASP A 174 -16.13 36.22 22.43
N PRO A 175 -15.17 35.99 21.51
CA PRO A 175 -14.57 34.67 21.33
C PRO A 175 -13.58 34.29 22.45
N GLU A 176 -13.27 35.17 23.41
CA GLU A 176 -12.36 34.85 24.51
C GLU A 176 -12.90 33.70 25.38
N VAL A 177 -12.06 32.68 25.56
CA VAL A 177 -12.36 31.49 26.36
C VAL A 177 -11.81 31.69 27.77
N ALA A 178 -12.71 31.82 28.75
CA ALA A 178 -12.38 32.00 30.15
C ALA A 178 -12.08 30.67 30.87
N GLU A 179 -12.68 29.57 30.42
CA GLU A 179 -12.54 28.26 31.05
C GLU A 179 -12.69 27.11 30.03
N THR A 180 -12.00 26.00 30.30
CA THR A 180 -12.00 24.80 29.45
C THR A 180 -12.15 23.54 30.29
N GLY A 181 -12.76 22.50 29.74
CA GLY A 181 -13.00 21.24 30.45
C GLY A 181 -13.27 20.06 29.53
N TRP A 182 -13.53 18.90 30.11
CA TRP A 182 -13.88 17.67 29.40
C TRP A 182 -15.22 17.10 29.88
N VAL A 183 -16.05 16.66 28.94
CA VAL A 183 -17.38 16.09 29.22
C VAL A 183 -17.63 14.84 28.39
N THR A 184 -18.33 13.88 28.97
CA THR A 184 -18.96 12.78 28.24
C THR A 184 -20.41 13.12 27.90
N GLU A 185 -20.95 12.52 26.84
CA GLU A 185 -22.37 12.67 26.48
C GLU A 185 -23.29 12.39 27.68
N GLY A 186 -24.30 13.24 27.89
CA GLY A 186 -25.22 13.17 29.02
C GLY A 186 -24.67 13.70 30.35
N ARG A 187 -23.37 14.02 30.48
CA ARG A 187 -22.82 14.61 31.70
C ARG A 187 -23.43 16.00 31.96
N LYS A 188 -23.78 16.27 33.22
CA LYS A 188 -24.21 17.60 33.69
C LYS A 188 -23.00 18.55 33.73
N ILE A 189 -23.22 19.78 33.25
CA ILE A 189 -22.20 20.83 33.06
C ILE A 189 -22.42 21.98 34.05
N ALA A 190 -23.67 22.40 34.23
CA ALA A 190 -24.04 23.46 35.15
C ALA A 190 -25.47 23.31 35.64
N THR A 191 -25.73 23.85 36.82
CA THR A 191 -27.08 24.09 37.36
C THR A 191 -27.45 25.54 37.13
N VAL A 192 -28.63 25.79 36.57
CA VAL A 192 -29.11 27.11 36.12
C VAL A 192 -30.25 27.57 37.02
N PHE A 193 -29.98 28.59 37.83
CA PHE A 193 -31.00 29.24 38.65
C PHE A 193 -31.71 30.29 37.80
N ALA A 194 -33.03 30.11 37.63
CA ALA A 194 -33.86 30.95 36.78
C ALA A 194 -33.92 32.42 37.28
N PHE A 195 -34.02 33.32 36.32
CA PHE A 195 -34.26 34.75 36.53
C PHE A 195 -35.41 35.01 37.51
N LYS A 196 -35.21 35.94 38.45
CA LYS A 196 -36.28 36.43 39.34
C LYS A 196 -36.60 37.88 38.97
N PRO A 197 -37.85 38.19 38.58
CA PRO A 197 -38.24 39.59 38.34
C PRO A 197 -38.12 40.39 39.64
N GLY A 198 -37.69 41.64 39.51
CA GLY A 198 -37.63 42.58 40.63
C GLY A 198 -39.02 42.89 41.16
N LYS A 199 -39.13 43.24 42.45
CA LYS A 199 -40.40 43.65 43.06
C LYS A 199 -40.56 45.17 42.95
N ALA A 200 -41.76 45.61 42.56
CA ALA A 200 -42.10 47.02 42.64
C ALA A 200 -42.13 47.50 44.10
N GLY A 201 -41.55 48.68 44.34
CA GLY A 201 -41.65 49.41 45.59
C GLY A 201 -42.93 50.25 45.67
N LYS A 202 -43.05 51.07 46.72
CA LYS A 202 -44.09 52.09 46.87
C LYS A 202 -43.49 53.42 47.31
N SER A 203 -43.92 54.51 46.68
CA SER A 203 -43.66 55.86 47.16
C SER A 203 -44.44 56.17 48.45
N VAL A 204 -44.06 57.21 49.18
CA VAL A 204 -44.84 57.73 50.32
C VAL A 204 -46.24 58.21 49.92
N LEU A 205 -46.45 58.49 48.62
CA LEU A 205 -47.73 58.82 48.01
C LEU A 205 -48.55 57.58 47.59
N GLY A 206 -48.03 56.37 47.82
CA GLY A 206 -48.67 55.09 47.48
C GLY A 206 -48.59 54.69 46.01
N LEU A 207 -47.76 55.35 45.20
CA LEU A 207 -47.55 54.99 43.79
C LEU A 207 -46.53 53.84 43.65
N PRO A 208 -46.71 52.89 42.71
CA PRO A 208 -45.79 51.77 42.54
C PRO A 208 -44.50 52.20 41.84
N ILE A 209 -43.37 52.09 42.53
CA ILE A 209 -42.04 52.38 41.98
C ILE A 209 -41.52 51.11 41.28
N MET A 210 -41.32 51.16 39.96
CA MET A 210 -40.80 50.01 39.21
C MET A 210 -39.27 49.89 39.35
N PRO A 211 -38.71 48.68 39.50
CA PRO A 211 -37.26 48.47 39.52
C PRO A 211 -36.63 48.78 38.16
N GLU A 212 -35.39 49.30 38.16
CA GLU A 212 -34.60 49.46 36.94
C GLU A 212 -34.40 48.11 36.23
N GLN A 213 -34.78 48.05 34.94
CA GLN A 213 -34.53 46.88 34.10
C GLN A 213 -33.18 46.99 33.38
N LYS A 214 -32.08 46.91 34.14
CA LYS A 214 -30.76 46.66 33.55
C LYS A 214 -30.66 45.19 33.14
N LEU A 215 -30.81 44.95 31.84
CA LEU A 215 -30.69 43.64 31.20
C LEU A 215 -29.22 43.30 30.95
N ASP A 216 -28.53 42.79 31.96
CA ASP A 216 -27.18 42.24 31.79
C ASP A 216 -27.23 40.88 31.08
N ALA A 217 -26.84 40.91 29.79
CA ALA A 217 -26.43 39.81 28.91
C ALA A 217 -27.12 38.45 29.06
N ASP A 218 -27.97 38.10 28.08
CA ASP A 218 -28.35 36.71 27.82
C ASP A 218 -27.09 35.79 27.75
N PHE A 219 -27.18 34.62 28.39
CA PHE A 219 -26.14 33.60 28.36
C PHE A 219 -26.46 32.53 27.32
N TYR A 220 -25.55 32.32 26.37
CA TYR A 220 -25.81 31.54 25.18
C TYR A 220 -25.24 30.12 25.22
N THR A 221 -26.08 29.12 24.89
CA THR A 221 -25.64 27.74 24.68
C THR A 221 -25.28 27.53 23.20
N GLY A 222 -24.02 27.27 22.92
CA GLY A 222 -23.53 26.90 21.59
C GLY A 222 -23.76 25.43 21.27
N LYS A 223 -22.98 24.90 20.32
CA LYS A 223 -23.11 23.50 19.87
C LYS A 223 -22.74 22.52 21.00
N GLY A 224 -23.30 21.32 20.95
CA GLY A 224 -23.00 20.27 21.93
C GLY A 224 -23.55 20.48 23.35
N ILE A 225 -24.40 21.49 23.58
CA ILE A 225 -25.07 21.75 24.87
C ILE A 225 -26.58 21.50 24.75
N VAL A 226 -27.18 20.94 25.80
CA VAL A 226 -28.63 20.82 25.97
C VAL A 226 -29.05 21.47 27.28
N ARG A 227 -29.84 22.55 27.20
CA ARG A 227 -30.55 23.17 28.35
C ARG A 227 -31.85 22.40 28.62
N LYS A 228 -31.97 21.71 29.76
CA LYS A 228 -33.17 20.96 30.17
C LYS A 228 -33.41 21.14 31.67
N ARG A 229 -34.67 21.39 32.08
CA ARG A 229 -35.12 21.39 33.49
C ARG A 229 -34.31 22.27 34.49
N GLY A 230 -33.59 23.29 34.01
CA GLY A 230 -32.71 24.10 34.86
C GLY A 230 -31.26 23.57 34.95
N GLU A 231 -30.83 22.72 34.02
CA GLU A 231 -29.45 22.25 33.91
C GLU A 231 -28.93 22.42 32.48
N PHE A 232 -27.61 22.61 32.35
CA PHE A 232 -26.87 22.37 31.11
C PHE A 232 -26.30 20.95 31.14
N THR A 233 -26.47 20.21 30.05
CA THR A 233 -25.98 18.84 29.87
C THR A 233 -25.25 18.71 28.52
N ALA A 234 -24.25 17.84 28.46
CA ALA A 234 -23.50 17.58 27.22
C ALA A 234 -24.34 16.78 26.23
N ALA A 235 -24.45 17.26 24.99
CA ALA A 235 -25.12 16.57 23.88
C ALA A 235 -24.21 15.55 23.16
N VAL A 236 -22.91 15.59 23.44
CA VAL A 236 -21.83 14.81 22.83
C VAL A 236 -20.68 14.67 23.82
N THR A 237 -19.85 13.64 23.66
CA THR A 237 -18.53 13.59 24.32
C THR A 237 -17.56 14.55 23.64
N GLY A 238 -16.77 15.27 24.44
CA GLY A 238 -15.73 16.15 23.92
C GLY A 238 -15.28 17.25 24.87
N VAL A 239 -14.75 18.31 24.26
CA VAL A 239 -14.07 19.40 24.94
C VAL A 239 -15.04 20.55 25.18
N LEU A 240 -15.28 20.86 26.46
CA LEU A 240 -16.05 22.01 26.91
C LEU A 240 -15.20 23.28 26.80
N ARG A 241 -15.79 24.37 26.27
CA ARG A 241 -15.25 25.73 26.43
C ARG A 241 -16.33 26.71 26.83
N ARG A 242 -15.97 27.64 27.72
CA ARG A 242 -16.85 28.66 28.29
C ARG A 242 -16.19 30.04 28.16
N GLY A 243 -16.91 30.99 27.57
CA GLY A 243 -16.52 32.40 27.55
C GLY A 243 -17.25 33.21 28.63
N LYS A 244 -17.29 34.53 28.44
CA LYS A 244 -17.93 35.47 29.38
C LYS A 244 -19.44 35.24 29.54
N ASN A 245 -20.16 35.05 28.43
CA ASN A 245 -21.61 34.85 28.41
C ASN A 245 -22.05 33.70 27.47
N TRP A 246 -21.19 32.71 27.25
CA TRP A 246 -21.52 31.56 26.40
C TRP A 246 -20.78 30.28 26.82
N VAL A 247 -21.33 29.13 26.45
CA VAL A 247 -20.71 27.80 26.64
C VAL A 247 -21.03 26.86 25.48
N GLU A 248 -20.07 26.03 25.07
CA GLU A 248 -20.29 24.98 24.08
C GLU A 248 -19.40 23.74 24.29
N VAL A 249 -19.78 22.60 23.71
CA VAL A 249 -18.96 21.38 23.65
C VAL A 249 -18.56 21.10 22.21
N LEU A 250 -17.26 21.08 21.96
CA LEU A 250 -16.67 20.69 20.68
C LEU A 250 -16.49 19.17 20.65
N PRO A 251 -17.09 18.43 19.69
CA PRO A 251 -17.01 16.97 19.63
C PRO A 251 -15.56 16.46 19.53
N PHE A 252 -15.15 15.65 20.50
CA PHE A 252 -13.83 15.03 20.54
C PHE A 252 -13.93 13.67 21.23
N ALA A 253 -13.29 12.66 20.65
CA ALA A 253 -13.25 11.30 21.18
C ALA A 253 -11.96 10.63 20.71
N PHE A 254 -11.39 9.76 21.53
CA PHE A 254 -10.27 8.90 21.13
C PHE A 254 -10.77 7.76 20.24
N HIS A 255 -9.85 7.04 19.59
CA HIS A 255 -10.21 5.80 18.88
C HIS A 255 -10.37 4.67 19.91
N GLU A 256 -11.49 3.95 19.85
CA GLU A 256 -11.72 2.76 20.68
C GLU A 256 -11.19 1.53 19.94
N TRP A 257 -10.57 0.58 20.64
CA TRP A 257 -10.01 -0.61 20.00
C TRP A 257 -9.87 -1.79 20.97
N GLU A 258 -9.92 -3.01 20.41
CA GLU A 258 -9.79 -4.27 21.15
C GLU A 258 -9.01 -5.29 20.30
N VAL A 259 -8.10 -6.04 20.92
CA VAL A 259 -7.37 -7.14 20.27
C VAL A 259 -7.93 -8.49 20.72
N ARG A 260 -8.09 -9.41 19.77
CA ARG A 260 -8.71 -10.73 19.98
C ARG A 260 -8.09 -11.78 19.04
N LEU A 261 -8.24 -13.06 19.36
CA LEU A 261 -7.77 -14.14 18.50
C LEU A 261 -8.86 -14.70 17.57
N SER A 262 -8.44 -15.38 16.51
CA SER A 262 -9.28 -16.24 15.68
C SER A 262 -9.73 -17.51 16.42
N SER A 263 -10.73 -18.22 15.87
CA SER A 263 -11.31 -19.43 16.48
C SER A 263 -10.37 -20.63 16.58
N ASP A 264 -9.24 -20.61 15.86
CA ASP A 264 -8.14 -21.57 15.91
C ASP A 264 -6.92 -21.05 16.68
N ALA A 265 -7.06 -19.90 17.36
CA ALA A 265 -6.03 -19.12 18.06
C ALA A 265 -4.81 -18.68 17.23
N ASN A 266 -4.74 -19.04 15.94
CA ASN A 266 -3.52 -18.90 15.14
C ASN A 266 -3.35 -17.51 14.49
N THR A 267 -4.38 -16.65 14.52
CA THR A 267 -4.37 -15.29 13.97
C THR A 267 -4.86 -14.27 15.01
N CYS A 268 -4.15 -13.16 15.15
CA CYS A 268 -4.53 -12.03 15.97
C CYS A 268 -5.28 -10.98 15.12
N LEU A 269 -6.35 -10.43 15.68
CA LEU A 269 -7.31 -9.53 15.05
C LEU A 269 -7.51 -8.28 15.91
N LEU A 270 -7.77 -7.15 15.27
CA LEU A 270 -8.13 -5.87 15.90
C LEU A 270 -9.52 -5.44 15.45
N ASP A 271 -10.40 -5.15 16.41
CA ASP A 271 -11.61 -4.37 16.20
C ASP A 271 -11.29 -2.90 16.57
N PHE A 272 -11.67 -1.94 15.73
CA PHE A 272 -11.24 -0.53 15.82
C PHE A 272 -12.36 0.44 15.41
N THR A 273 -12.73 1.35 16.31
CA THR A 273 -13.73 2.42 16.12
C THR A 273 -13.01 3.77 16.01
N PRO A 274 -13.03 4.44 14.83
CA PRO A 274 -12.32 5.71 14.67
C PRO A 274 -13.06 6.89 15.34
N GLY A 275 -12.52 7.38 16.44
CA GLY A 275 -12.82 8.70 17.01
C GLY A 275 -12.30 9.89 16.18
N ASN A 276 -12.08 11.04 16.82
CA ASN A 276 -11.67 12.30 16.18
C ASN A 276 -10.31 12.15 15.47
N SER A 277 -10.17 12.71 14.27
CA SER A 277 -8.94 12.60 13.43
C SER A 277 -7.70 13.30 13.99
N LEU A 278 -7.83 14.06 15.08
CA LEU A 278 -6.72 14.69 15.82
C LEU A 278 -6.37 13.95 17.12
N ALA A 279 -7.09 12.87 17.45
CA ALA A 279 -6.67 11.95 18.51
C ALA A 279 -5.41 11.17 18.07
N PRO A 280 -4.56 10.73 19.02
CA PRO A 280 -3.46 9.84 18.70
C PRO A 280 -4.00 8.47 18.26
N LEU A 281 -3.35 7.88 17.24
CA LEU A 281 -3.47 6.45 16.98
C LEU A 281 -2.84 5.67 18.15
N PRO A 282 -3.38 4.49 18.51
CA PRO A 282 -2.68 3.61 19.44
C PRO A 282 -1.31 3.22 18.87
N SER A 283 -0.30 3.16 19.72
CA SER A 283 1.07 2.85 19.31
C SER A 283 1.23 1.36 19.00
N ALA A 284 2.29 1.02 18.25
CA ALA A 284 2.63 -0.39 18.03
C ALA A 284 3.04 -1.09 19.34
N GLU A 285 3.53 -0.33 20.34
CA GLU A 285 3.86 -0.85 21.67
C GLU A 285 2.60 -1.13 22.49
N GLU A 286 1.62 -0.22 22.51
CA GLU A 286 0.33 -0.41 23.20
C GLU A 286 -0.41 -1.64 22.66
N ILE A 287 -0.43 -1.81 21.33
CA ILE A 287 -1.00 -3.00 20.69
C ILE A 287 -0.21 -4.26 21.04
N ARG A 288 1.13 -4.20 21.09
CA ARG A 288 1.98 -5.33 21.50
C ARG A 288 1.73 -5.72 22.95
N GLU A 289 1.64 -4.76 23.88
CA GLU A 289 1.28 -5.03 25.28
C GLU A 289 -0.13 -5.63 25.43
N ALA A 290 -1.08 -5.20 24.60
CA ALA A 290 -2.42 -5.77 24.59
C ALA A 290 -2.41 -7.23 24.07
N VAL A 291 -1.61 -7.54 23.04
CA VAL A 291 -1.47 -8.91 22.52
C VAL A 291 -0.65 -9.80 23.44
N LEU A 292 0.35 -9.28 24.17
CA LEU A 292 1.11 -10.05 25.17
C LEU A 292 0.26 -10.51 26.37
N LYS A 293 -0.96 -9.99 26.53
CA LYS A 293 -1.97 -10.47 27.50
C LYS A 293 -2.83 -11.62 26.94
N LEU A 294 -2.67 -11.97 25.66
CA LEU A 294 -3.29 -13.11 24.98
C LEU A 294 -2.26 -14.24 24.83
N PRO A 295 -2.68 -15.52 24.71
CA PRO A 295 -1.78 -16.65 24.46
C PRO A 295 -1.34 -16.71 22.98
N TYR A 296 -0.65 -15.68 22.50
CA TYR A 296 -0.26 -15.50 21.10
C TYR A 296 1.17 -14.92 20.98
N PRO A 297 2.08 -15.51 20.16
CA PRO A 297 3.47 -15.05 20.08
C PRO A 297 3.62 -13.66 19.43
N ALA A 298 4.35 -12.76 20.06
CA ALA A 298 4.49 -11.37 19.61
C ALA A 298 5.32 -11.24 18.31
N GLU A 299 6.22 -12.19 18.06
CA GLU A 299 6.98 -12.37 16.81
C GLU A 299 6.08 -12.73 15.61
N HIS A 300 4.84 -13.16 15.85
CA HIS A 300 3.86 -13.44 14.81
C HIS A 300 3.00 -12.22 14.42
N LEU A 301 3.24 -11.05 15.01
CA LEU A 301 2.59 -9.79 14.63
C LEU A 301 3.27 -9.15 13.42
N LEU A 302 2.51 -8.35 12.68
CA LEU A 302 3.01 -7.45 11.66
C LEU A 302 4.03 -6.46 12.24
N GLN A 303 4.90 -5.93 11.38
CA GLN A 303 5.88 -4.91 11.79
C GLN A 303 5.18 -3.58 12.10
N GLU A 304 5.81 -2.76 12.94
CA GLU A 304 5.30 -1.45 13.38
C GLU A 304 4.83 -0.58 12.20
N GLU A 305 5.65 -0.48 11.15
CA GLU A 305 5.31 0.25 9.92
C GLU A 305 3.96 -0.22 9.30
N GLU A 306 3.61 -1.50 9.42
CA GLU A 306 2.40 -2.08 8.83
C GLU A 306 1.19 -1.95 9.74
N LEU A 307 1.37 -2.12 11.06
CA LEU A 307 0.37 -1.78 12.07
C LEU A 307 -0.05 -0.30 11.93
N SER A 308 0.90 0.63 11.83
CA SER A 308 0.64 2.05 11.60
C SER A 308 -0.08 2.31 10.26
N LYS A 309 0.24 1.57 9.19
CA LYS A 309 -0.48 1.66 7.89
C LYS A 309 -1.91 1.11 7.98
N ILE A 310 -2.18 0.12 8.82
CA ILE A 310 -3.54 -0.41 9.03
C ILE A 310 -4.39 0.60 9.82
N LEU A 311 -3.86 1.11 10.94
CA LEU A 311 -4.53 2.08 11.80
C LEU A 311 -4.85 3.41 11.07
N SER A 312 -3.87 3.97 10.36
CA SER A 312 -4.08 5.20 9.57
C SER A 312 -5.07 5.02 8.41
N ARG A 313 -5.17 3.81 7.83
CA ARG A 313 -6.23 3.45 6.87
C ARG A 313 -7.60 3.27 7.53
N ALA A 314 -7.67 2.80 8.77
CA ALA A 314 -8.92 2.69 9.51
C ALA A 314 -9.50 4.08 9.82
N VAL A 315 -8.69 5.00 10.33
CA VAL A 315 -9.10 6.39 10.62
C VAL A 315 -9.46 7.17 9.36
N SER A 316 -8.63 7.13 8.31
CA SER A 316 -8.95 7.80 7.04
C SER A 316 -10.15 7.17 6.29
N GLY A 317 -10.57 5.97 6.69
CA GLY A 317 -11.80 5.34 6.22
C GLY A 317 -13.07 5.80 6.95
N GLY A 318 -12.98 6.42 8.14
CA GLY A 318 -14.11 7.01 8.87
C GLY A 318 -15.21 6.03 9.33
N THR A 319 -14.95 4.72 9.30
CA THR A 319 -15.92 3.66 9.66
C THR A 319 -15.28 2.66 10.61
N ASN A 320 -16.03 2.17 11.60
CA ASN A 320 -15.63 1.05 12.44
C ASN A 320 -15.14 -0.12 11.58
N LYS A 321 -13.98 -0.67 11.92
CA LYS A 321 -13.40 -1.86 11.30
C LYS A 321 -13.44 -2.99 12.31
N LYS A 322 -13.87 -4.17 11.88
CA LYS A 322 -13.73 -5.41 12.64
C LYS A 322 -12.76 -6.32 11.93
N ASP A 323 -12.19 -7.27 12.66
CA ASP A 323 -11.40 -8.38 12.10
C ASP A 323 -10.15 -7.91 11.32
N LEU A 324 -9.55 -6.78 11.71
CA LEU A 324 -8.30 -6.30 11.11
C LEU A 324 -7.15 -7.21 11.52
N VAL A 325 -6.69 -8.06 10.60
CA VAL A 325 -5.55 -8.97 10.81
C VAL A 325 -4.31 -8.19 11.26
N LEU A 326 -3.81 -8.53 12.45
CA LEU A 326 -2.54 -8.05 13.01
C LEU A 326 -1.39 -9.05 12.84
N SER A 327 -1.67 -10.27 12.36
CA SER A 327 -0.67 -11.32 12.13
C SER A 327 0.09 -11.15 10.82
N GLY A 328 1.37 -11.55 10.80
CA GLY A 328 2.09 -11.82 9.56
C GLY A 328 1.58 -13.08 8.87
N ASP A 329 1.36 -12.99 7.56
CA ASP A 329 0.75 -14.03 6.71
C ASP A 329 1.64 -15.29 6.58
N LYS A 330 1.05 -16.48 6.69
CA LYS A 330 1.71 -17.78 6.46
C LYS A 330 0.71 -18.80 5.88
N ASP A 331 1.10 -19.51 4.82
CA ASP A 331 0.27 -20.59 4.26
C ASP A 331 0.38 -21.89 5.06
N SER A 332 -0.69 -22.68 5.08
CA SER A 332 -0.70 -24.03 5.64
C SER A 332 0.09 -25.05 4.78
N LEU A 333 0.69 -26.03 5.46
CA LEU A 333 1.41 -27.15 4.83
C LEU A 333 0.76 -28.48 5.23
N ALA A 334 0.75 -29.44 4.30
CA ALA A 334 0.48 -30.84 4.57
C ALA A 334 1.32 -31.73 3.64
N GLU A 335 2.18 -32.59 4.20
CA GLU A 335 3.03 -33.50 3.44
C GLU A 335 3.15 -34.89 4.09
N ILE A 336 3.52 -35.90 3.31
CA ILE A 336 3.83 -37.25 3.78
C ILE A 336 5.20 -37.65 3.23
N ARG A 337 6.08 -38.13 4.12
CA ARG A 337 7.43 -38.61 3.80
C ARG A 337 7.55 -40.10 4.14
N VAL A 338 8.40 -40.82 3.42
CA VAL A 338 8.70 -42.25 3.61
C VAL A 338 10.21 -42.44 3.62
N SER A 339 10.72 -43.31 4.49
CA SER A 339 12.16 -43.57 4.64
C SER A 339 12.76 -44.36 3.45
N GLU A 340 14.08 -44.27 3.27
CA GLU A 340 14.80 -44.87 2.13
C GLU A 340 14.78 -46.41 2.16
N ASP A 341 14.84 -46.99 3.36
CA ASP A 341 14.62 -48.42 3.64
C ASP A 341 13.17 -48.88 3.39
N LYS A 342 12.26 -47.94 3.13
CA LYS A 342 10.79 -48.12 3.00
C LYS A 342 10.14 -48.75 4.24
N LEU A 343 10.77 -48.65 5.41
CA LEU A 343 10.23 -49.22 6.65
C LEU A 343 9.35 -48.24 7.45
N LYS A 344 9.32 -46.93 7.17
CA LYS A 344 8.53 -45.93 7.92
C LYS A 344 7.87 -44.87 7.03
N ALA A 345 6.64 -44.47 7.38
CA ALA A 345 5.93 -43.35 6.76
C ALA A 345 5.40 -42.37 7.81
N VAL A 346 5.60 -41.07 7.59
CA VAL A 346 5.22 -39.99 8.52
C VAL A 346 4.48 -38.84 7.84
N LEU A 347 3.56 -38.21 8.56
CA LEU A 347 2.80 -37.01 8.21
C LEU A 347 3.44 -35.78 8.85
N HIS A 348 3.43 -34.64 8.14
CA HIS A 348 3.80 -33.33 8.68
C HIS A 348 2.74 -32.29 8.27
N LEU A 349 2.23 -31.53 9.25
CA LEU A 349 1.21 -30.49 9.06
C LEU A 349 1.66 -29.15 9.67
N VAL A 350 1.29 -28.04 9.04
CA VAL A 350 1.47 -26.67 9.58
C VAL A 350 0.18 -25.87 9.35
N LYS A 351 -0.27 -25.09 10.35
CA LYS A 351 -1.44 -24.21 10.24
C LYS A 351 -1.11 -22.91 9.50
N GLY A 352 -2.06 -22.45 8.68
CA GLY A 352 -2.01 -21.13 8.06
C GLY A 352 -2.36 -20.02 9.04
N ARG A 353 -1.89 -18.79 8.77
CA ARG A 353 -2.03 -17.61 9.64
C ARG A 353 -2.27 -16.34 8.82
N GLY A 354 -2.99 -15.39 9.41
CA GLY A 354 -3.25 -14.08 8.81
C GLY A 354 -4.19 -14.22 7.63
N ARG A 355 -3.68 -13.92 6.43
CA ARG A 355 -4.37 -14.05 5.14
C ARG A 355 -3.89 -15.24 4.32
N GLY A 356 -2.93 -16.01 4.83
CA GLY A 356 -2.46 -17.24 4.20
C GLY A 356 -3.53 -18.33 4.17
N LYS A 357 -3.35 -19.32 3.30
CA LYS A 357 -4.28 -20.42 3.09
C LYS A 357 -4.50 -21.22 4.39
N PRO A 358 -5.74 -21.32 4.92
CA PRO A 358 -6.02 -22.12 6.11
C PRO A 358 -5.89 -23.63 5.82
N LEU A 359 -5.50 -24.39 6.84
CA LEU A 359 -5.26 -25.83 6.73
C LEU A 359 -6.58 -26.57 6.44
N SER A 360 -6.62 -27.35 5.35
CA SER A 360 -7.84 -28.03 4.92
C SER A 360 -7.88 -29.49 5.34
N LEU A 361 -8.76 -29.82 6.28
CA LEU A 361 -9.02 -31.21 6.71
C LEU A 361 -9.40 -32.15 5.53
N ARG A 362 -10.00 -31.61 4.47
CA ARG A 362 -10.34 -32.35 3.25
C ARG A 362 -9.10 -32.68 2.41
N GLU A 363 -8.13 -31.76 2.34
CA GLU A 363 -6.90 -31.97 1.57
C GLU A 363 -5.99 -32.99 2.25
N ILE A 364 -5.85 -32.93 3.58
CA ILE A 364 -5.13 -33.94 4.37
C ILE A 364 -5.73 -35.34 4.14
N GLY A 365 -7.07 -35.44 4.13
CA GLY A 365 -7.77 -36.69 3.83
C GLY A 365 -7.52 -37.22 2.41
N SER A 366 -7.34 -36.35 1.42
CA SER A 366 -6.97 -36.77 0.05
C SER A 366 -5.54 -37.30 0.02
N LEU A 367 -4.59 -36.52 0.57
CA LEU A 367 -3.16 -36.83 0.60
C LEU A 367 -2.83 -38.19 1.23
N ILE A 368 -3.49 -38.55 2.35
CA ILE A 368 -3.30 -39.85 3.00
C ILE A 368 -3.77 -41.01 2.11
N ASN A 369 -4.93 -40.86 1.46
CA ASN A 369 -5.50 -41.91 0.60
C ASN A 369 -4.70 -42.10 -0.70
N GLU A 370 -4.21 -41.02 -1.30
CA GLU A 370 -3.42 -41.04 -2.54
C GLU A 370 -2.09 -41.80 -2.40
N ARG A 371 -1.50 -41.84 -1.20
CA ARG A 371 -0.21 -42.52 -0.93
C ARG A 371 -0.31 -44.05 -0.84
N LYS A 372 -1.52 -44.63 -0.78
CA LYS A 372 -1.78 -46.10 -0.80
C LYS A 372 -1.02 -46.94 0.25
N LEU A 373 -0.59 -46.32 1.36
CA LEU A 373 0.13 -46.97 2.47
C LEU A 373 -0.70 -48.11 3.08
N LYS A 374 -0.03 -49.14 3.62
CA LYS A 374 -0.68 -50.26 4.31
C LYS A 374 -0.70 -50.05 5.82
N ASN A 375 -1.55 -50.81 6.51
CA ASN A 375 -1.63 -50.89 7.98
C ASN A 375 -1.97 -49.56 8.70
N LEU A 376 -2.63 -48.60 8.00
CA LEU A 376 -3.06 -47.32 8.57
C LEU A 376 -4.23 -47.46 9.58
N ASN A 377 -4.11 -46.83 10.76
CA ASN A 377 -5.21 -46.71 11.73
C ASN A 377 -5.98 -45.39 11.55
N PHE A 378 -6.92 -45.36 10.60
CA PHE A 378 -7.71 -44.16 10.27
C PHE A 378 -8.49 -43.56 11.46
N THR A 379 -8.91 -44.37 12.43
CA THR A 379 -9.65 -43.90 13.63
C THR A 379 -8.74 -43.06 14.54
N GLN A 380 -7.52 -43.55 14.79
CA GLN A 380 -6.52 -42.81 15.57
C GLN A 380 -6.08 -41.54 14.82
N ILE A 381 -5.67 -41.69 13.56
CA ILE A 381 -5.21 -40.59 12.68
C ILE A 381 -6.23 -39.45 12.64
N LYS A 382 -7.52 -39.75 12.47
CA LYS A 382 -8.60 -38.75 12.46
C LYS A 382 -8.75 -38.04 13.81
N THR A 383 -8.57 -38.75 14.93
CA THR A 383 -8.72 -38.21 16.27
C THR A 383 -7.59 -37.22 16.59
N ASP A 384 -6.35 -37.62 16.30
CA ASP A 384 -5.16 -36.80 16.60
C ASP A 384 -5.10 -35.54 15.74
N ILE A 385 -5.41 -35.65 14.44
CA ILE A 385 -5.47 -34.49 13.53
C ILE A 385 -6.57 -33.52 13.99
N MET A 386 -7.72 -34.00 14.47
CA MET A 386 -8.79 -33.14 14.99
C MET A 386 -8.44 -32.48 16.33
N ALA A 387 -7.63 -33.13 17.17
CA ALA A 387 -7.11 -32.54 18.41
C ALA A 387 -6.08 -31.43 18.09
N TYR A 388 -5.10 -31.72 17.23
CA TYR A 388 -4.14 -30.73 16.71
C TYR A 388 -4.85 -29.54 16.05
N TYR A 389 -5.85 -29.79 15.20
CA TYR A 389 -6.57 -28.71 14.51
C TYR A 389 -7.20 -27.70 15.48
N LYS A 390 -7.68 -28.15 16.65
CA LYS A 390 -8.30 -27.31 17.69
C LYS A 390 -7.34 -26.72 18.73
N SER A 391 -6.08 -27.19 18.79
CA SER A 391 -5.10 -26.68 19.75
C SER A 391 -4.45 -25.37 19.29
N SER A 392 -3.68 -24.71 20.15
CA SER A 392 -2.82 -23.57 19.78
C SER A 392 -1.49 -23.97 19.12
N GLN A 393 -1.29 -25.26 18.81
CA GLN A 393 -0.05 -25.77 18.22
C GLN A 393 0.00 -25.44 16.72
N GLU A 394 1.05 -24.74 16.27
CA GLU A 394 1.20 -24.33 14.86
C GLU A 394 1.62 -25.51 13.95
N GLU A 395 2.49 -26.39 14.42
CA GLU A 395 3.14 -27.46 13.62
C GLU A 395 3.00 -28.85 14.29
N LEU A 396 2.69 -29.86 13.47
CA LEU A 396 2.68 -31.28 13.85
C LEU A 396 3.66 -32.03 12.93
N ALA A 397 4.92 -32.13 13.35
CA ALA A 397 5.98 -32.79 12.60
C ALA A 397 6.12 -34.28 12.96
N GLY A 398 6.44 -35.12 11.96
CA GLY A 398 6.88 -36.51 12.17
C GLY A 398 5.82 -37.50 12.67
N TYR A 399 4.52 -37.18 12.54
CA TYR A 399 3.44 -38.04 13.04
C TYR A 399 3.40 -39.37 12.28
N LEU A 400 3.62 -40.50 12.97
CA LEU A 400 3.76 -41.83 12.35
C LEU A 400 2.44 -42.32 11.74
N LEU A 401 2.49 -42.77 10.49
CA LEU A 401 1.36 -43.37 9.78
C LEU A 401 1.41 -44.91 9.77
N CYS A 402 2.58 -45.50 9.47
CA CYS A 402 2.79 -46.96 9.42
C CYS A 402 4.29 -47.37 9.40
N GLU A 403 4.57 -48.65 9.71
CA GLU A 403 5.93 -49.25 9.81
C GLU A 403 6.01 -50.68 9.21
N GLY A 404 7.22 -51.14 8.83
CA GLY A 404 7.54 -52.43 8.16
C GLY A 404 8.29 -53.50 9.01
N ARG A 405 9.06 -54.40 8.37
CA ARG A 405 9.75 -55.59 8.97
C ARG A 405 11.03 -56.01 8.21
N ALA A 406 12.04 -56.59 8.87
CA ALA A 406 13.38 -56.94 8.32
C ALA A 406 13.73 -58.47 8.28
N PRO A 407 14.79 -58.92 7.54
CA PRO A 407 15.22 -60.33 7.30
C PRO A 407 16.38 -60.92 8.19
N ASP A 408 16.78 -62.20 7.97
CA ASP A 408 17.58 -63.09 8.89
C ASP A 408 18.40 -64.27 8.17
N PRO A 409 19.66 -64.71 8.54
CA PRO A 409 20.61 -65.59 7.73
C PRO A 409 21.20 -66.96 8.31
N GLY A 410 22.00 -67.80 7.55
CA GLY A 410 22.42 -69.25 7.85
C GLY A 410 23.81 -69.89 7.38
N THR A 411 24.04 -71.25 7.44
CA THR A 411 25.34 -72.06 7.64
C THR A 411 25.33 -73.62 7.23
N GLU A 412 26.31 -74.61 7.03
CA GLU A 412 27.82 -74.92 6.89
C GLU A 412 28.26 -76.41 6.33
N THR A 413 29.52 -76.74 5.83
CA THR A 413 30.11 -77.64 4.66
C THR A 413 30.61 -79.16 4.63
N ALA A 414 30.96 -79.66 3.38
CA ALA A 414 32.09 -80.60 2.94
C ALA A 414 32.76 -80.33 1.51
N VAL A 415 33.80 -81.08 0.97
CA VAL A 415 34.70 -80.74 -0.23
C VAL A 415 35.30 -81.93 -1.10
N GLU A 416 35.64 -81.74 -2.42
CA GLU A 416 36.18 -82.69 -3.46
C GLU A 416 37.01 -82.09 -4.69
N LEU A 417 37.54 -82.91 -5.65
CA LEU A 417 38.33 -82.53 -6.89
C LEU A 417 37.83 -83.11 -8.25
N GLN A 418 38.14 -82.47 -9.41
CA GLN A 418 37.52 -82.74 -10.73
C GLN A 418 38.40 -82.69 -12.03
N THR A 419 39.75 -82.65 -12.01
CA THR A 419 40.59 -82.58 -13.25
C THR A 419 41.23 -83.90 -13.71
N THR A 420 41.75 -83.93 -14.95
CA THR A 420 42.58 -85.02 -15.51
C THR A 420 44.04 -84.58 -15.62
N PHE A 421 44.97 -85.30 -15.00
CA PHE A 421 46.39 -84.96 -14.95
C PHE A 421 47.20 -85.53 -16.14
N LEU A 422 48.36 -84.93 -16.40
CA LEU A 422 49.25 -85.22 -17.53
C LEU A 422 49.97 -86.57 -17.42
N LYS A 423 50.49 -87.04 -18.55
CA LYS A 423 51.40 -88.20 -18.62
C LYS A 423 52.85 -87.74 -18.42
N LYS A 424 53.64 -88.53 -17.70
CA LYS A 424 54.98 -88.17 -17.20
C LYS A 424 55.93 -87.59 -18.26
N ASP A 425 55.94 -88.10 -19.49
CA ASP A 425 56.89 -87.63 -20.52
C ASP A 425 56.63 -86.17 -20.93
N ALA A 426 55.36 -85.79 -21.06
CA ALA A 426 54.95 -84.40 -21.33
C ALA A 426 55.10 -83.51 -20.09
N GLU A 427 54.84 -84.07 -18.90
CA GLU A 427 55.05 -83.40 -17.62
C GLU A 427 56.52 -82.99 -17.41
N ILE A 428 57.48 -83.86 -17.76
CA ILE A 428 58.93 -83.59 -17.64
C ILE A 428 59.37 -82.44 -18.56
N GLN A 429 58.94 -82.44 -19.83
CA GLN A 429 59.27 -81.34 -20.75
C GLN A 429 58.68 -80.01 -20.28
N LEU A 430 57.46 -80.03 -19.73
CA LEU A 430 56.77 -78.85 -19.23
C LEU A 430 57.40 -78.34 -17.92
N LYS A 431 57.70 -79.23 -16.97
CA LYS A 431 58.43 -78.89 -15.72
C LYS A 431 59.78 -78.24 -16.04
N LYS A 432 60.54 -78.76 -17.00
CA LYS A 432 61.79 -78.10 -17.44
C LYS A 432 61.53 -76.71 -18.00
N ARG A 433 60.55 -76.53 -18.90
CA ARG A 433 60.23 -75.21 -19.48
C ARG A 433 59.73 -74.19 -18.44
N LEU A 434 59.24 -74.67 -17.30
CA LEU A 434 58.83 -73.90 -16.13
C LEU A 434 59.94 -73.69 -15.07
N GLN A 435 61.12 -74.28 -15.27
CA GLN A 435 62.37 -74.05 -14.54
C GLN A 435 63.32 -73.14 -15.32
N ASP A 436 63.37 -73.29 -16.65
CA ASP A 436 64.15 -72.43 -17.57
C ASP A 436 63.54 -71.02 -17.72
N ALA A 437 62.29 -70.81 -17.31
CA ALA A 437 61.62 -69.52 -17.27
C ALA A 437 62.03 -68.71 -16.01
N ALA A 438 62.19 -67.39 -16.14
CA ALA A 438 62.45 -66.53 -15.00
C ALA A 438 61.30 -66.62 -13.96
N PRO A 439 61.61 -66.65 -12.65
CA PRO A 439 60.59 -66.76 -11.62
C PRO A 439 59.66 -65.55 -11.64
N ASP A 440 58.36 -65.81 -11.81
CA ASP A 440 57.33 -64.78 -11.82
C ASP A 440 57.09 -64.27 -10.38
N PRO A 441 57.38 -62.99 -10.07
CA PRO A 441 57.23 -62.44 -8.72
C PRO A 441 55.75 -62.33 -8.28
N ALA A 442 54.78 -62.53 -9.16
CA ALA A 442 53.37 -62.67 -8.79
C ALA A 442 53.06 -64.04 -8.16
N ILE A 443 53.89 -65.06 -8.36
CA ILE A 443 53.73 -66.40 -7.78
C ILE A 443 54.53 -66.49 -6.48
N VAL A 444 53.99 -65.89 -5.43
CA VAL A 444 54.64 -65.80 -4.11
C VAL A 444 54.80 -67.18 -3.46
N SER A 445 53.91 -68.13 -3.78
CA SER A 445 53.95 -69.50 -3.25
C SER A 445 55.08 -70.39 -3.80
N LEU A 446 56.02 -69.88 -4.60
CA LEU A 446 57.15 -70.66 -5.12
C LEU A 446 58.10 -71.19 -4.01
N GLU A 447 58.17 -70.52 -2.86
CA GLU A 447 58.93 -71.02 -1.69
C GLU A 447 58.16 -72.06 -0.87
N GLU A 448 56.83 -71.89 -0.70
CA GLU A 448 55.99 -72.79 0.10
C GLU A 448 55.57 -74.06 -0.68
N PHE A 449 55.44 -73.94 -2.00
CA PHE A 449 55.07 -75.02 -2.91
C PHE A 449 55.95 -74.98 -4.18
N PRO A 450 57.21 -75.45 -4.12
CA PRO A 450 58.12 -75.42 -5.26
C PRO A 450 57.65 -76.23 -6.49
N PRO A 451 57.95 -75.80 -7.74
CA PRO A 451 57.52 -76.46 -8.98
C PRO A 451 57.89 -77.95 -9.14
N ASP A 452 58.94 -78.40 -8.48
CA ASP A 452 59.42 -79.78 -8.48
C ASP A 452 58.70 -80.67 -7.44
N THR A 453 58.16 -80.08 -6.37
CA THR A 453 57.33 -80.78 -5.36
C THR A 453 55.90 -81.06 -5.81
N ALA A 454 55.45 -80.47 -6.92
CA ALA A 454 54.12 -80.72 -7.49
C ALA A 454 53.95 -82.19 -7.89
N GLU A 455 53.06 -82.90 -7.19
CA GLU A 455 52.76 -84.33 -7.37
C GLU A 455 52.24 -84.66 -8.77
N ALA A 456 51.44 -83.76 -9.33
CA ALA A 456 50.80 -83.92 -10.63
C ALA A 456 50.48 -82.56 -11.27
N LEU A 457 50.61 -82.49 -12.60
CA LEU A 457 50.27 -81.32 -13.42
C LEU A 457 49.07 -81.60 -14.33
N SER A 458 48.25 -80.59 -14.61
CA SER A 458 47.12 -80.65 -15.55
C SER A 458 47.03 -79.34 -16.33
N PHE A 459 46.67 -79.37 -17.62
CA PHE A 459 46.27 -78.15 -18.32
C PHE A 459 44.84 -77.79 -17.93
N VAL A 460 44.61 -76.51 -17.63
CA VAL A 460 43.29 -75.96 -17.32
C VAL A 460 43.05 -74.68 -18.10
N VAL A 461 41.81 -74.45 -18.51
CA VAL A 461 41.40 -73.15 -19.10
C VAL A 461 40.74 -72.28 -18.03
N SER A 462 40.76 -70.96 -18.22
CA SER A 462 40.02 -70.01 -17.38
C SER A 462 38.54 -70.40 -17.26
N HIS A 463 38.00 -70.28 -16.05
CA HIS A 463 36.67 -70.76 -15.63
C HIS A 463 36.42 -72.27 -15.69
N GLN A 464 37.44 -73.11 -15.95
CA GLN A 464 37.29 -74.56 -15.83
C GLN A 464 37.15 -74.98 -14.36
N PRO A 465 36.14 -75.79 -13.99
CA PRO A 465 36.06 -76.42 -12.68
C PRO A 465 37.19 -77.42 -12.46
N VAL A 466 37.86 -77.29 -11.33
CA VAL A 466 38.92 -78.19 -10.86
C VAL A 466 38.56 -78.93 -9.57
N GLY A 467 37.48 -78.55 -8.87
CA GLY A 467 36.97 -79.26 -7.70
C GLY A 467 35.54 -78.88 -7.28
N THR A 468 35.07 -79.36 -6.13
CA THR A 468 33.68 -79.17 -5.63
C THR A 468 33.58 -79.01 -4.09
N ILE A 469 32.61 -78.26 -3.56
CA ILE A 469 32.57 -77.69 -2.18
C ILE A 469 31.11 -77.46 -1.70
N THR A 470 30.52 -78.37 -0.93
CA THR A 470 29.06 -78.42 -0.66
C THR A 470 28.62 -77.88 0.71
N LYS A 471 27.85 -76.76 0.79
CA LYS A 471 27.06 -76.35 1.99
C LYS A 471 25.58 -75.95 1.74
N THR A 472 24.65 -76.65 2.41
CA THR A 472 23.70 -76.19 3.48
C THR A 472 22.73 -75.00 3.26
N ASP A 473 22.09 -74.48 4.32
CA ASP A 473 20.67 -74.03 4.33
C ASP A 473 20.38 -72.56 4.73
N LYS A 474 19.20 -72.06 4.27
CA LYS A 474 18.80 -70.64 4.17
C LYS A 474 18.01 -70.00 5.31
N GLY A 475 18.14 -68.67 5.38
CA GLY A 475 17.37 -67.73 6.21
C GLY A 475 16.05 -67.21 5.59
N LYS A 476 15.53 -66.05 6.06
CA LYS A 476 14.15 -65.56 5.81
C LYS A 476 14.03 -64.07 5.48
N ASP A 477 12.92 -63.71 4.81
CA ASP A 477 12.65 -62.39 4.23
C ASP A 477 11.77 -61.44 5.10
N GLY A 478 11.95 -60.13 4.95
CA GLY A 478 11.19 -59.02 5.56
C GLY A 478 10.08 -58.40 4.67
N LEU A 479 9.47 -57.27 5.07
CA LEU A 479 8.35 -56.57 4.40
C LEU A 479 8.39 -55.03 4.54
N ASP A 480 8.11 -54.27 3.47
CA ASP A 480 8.05 -52.78 3.48
C ASP A 480 6.66 -52.16 3.78
N VAL A 481 6.56 -50.84 3.95
CA VAL A 481 5.28 -50.12 4.26
C VAL A 481 4.21 -50.16 3.16
N TYR A 482 4.57 -50.61 1.96
CA TYR A 482 3.64 -50.80 0.84
C TYR A 482 3.22 -52.28 0.71
N GLY A 483 4.01 -53.21 1.26
CA GLY A 483 3.76 -54.65 1.34
C GLY A 483 4.75 -55.54 0.55
N ASN A 484 5.92 -55.03 0.15
CA ASN A 484 6.90 -55.76 -0.68
C ASN A 484 7.99 -56.48 0.14
N LEU A 485 8.53 -57.61 -0.34
CA LEU A 485 9.50 -58.48 0.36
C LEU A 485 10.97 -57.99 0.32
N LEU A 486 11.81 -58.46 1.28
CA LEU A 486 13.23 -58.09 1.45
C LEU A 486 14.12 -59.33 1.85
N PRO A 487 15.09 -59.84 1.05
CA PRO A 487 15.74 -61.17 1.25
C PRO A 487 17.14 -61.23 1.92
N CYS A 488 17.72 -62.46 2.14
CA CYS A 488 18.95 -62.74 2.94
C CYS A 488 19.95 -63.83 2.38
N GLY A 489 21.10 -64.14 3.05
CA GLY A 489 22.24 -65.00 2.55
C GLY A 489 23.13 -65.81 3.57
N GLU A 490 24.26 -66.44 3.14
CA GLU A 490 24.95 -67.64 3.77
C GLU A 490 26.54 -67.66 3.74
N SER A 491 27.25 -68.62 4.43
CA SER A 491 28.74 -68.63 4.75
C SER A 491 29.68 -69.77 4.18
N SER A 492 30.83 -70.17 4.81
CA SER A 492 32.10 -70.73 4.18
C SER A 492 32.92 -71.83 4.95
N GLY A 493 33.76 -72.69 4.33
CA GLY A 493 33.93 -74.12 4.73
C GLY A 493 35.28 -74.91 4.82
N THR A 494 35.24 -76.23 4.51
CA THR A 494 36.33 -77.23 4.73
C THR A 494 37.68 -76.77 4.20
N LYS A 495 38.75 -77.05 4.94
CA LYS A 495 40.08 -76.46 4.72
C LYS A 495 40.81 -77.07 3.52
N TYR A 496 40.89 -76.29 2.45
CA TYR A 496 41.82 -76.40 1.34
C TYR A 496 42.63 -75.08 1.29
N LYS A 497 43.82 -75.09 0.69
CA LYS A 497 44.60 -73.87 0.42
C LYS A 497 44.81 -73.75 -1.09
N LEU A 498 44.08 -72.82 -1.68
CA LEU A 498 44.35 -72.35 -3.03
C LEU A 498 45.49 -71.33 -2.95
N PHE A 499 46.50 -71.52 -3.78
CA PHE A 499 47.48 -70.51 -4.11
C PHE A 499 47.00 -69.74 -5.35
N GLU A 500 47.91 -69.29 -6.22
CA GLU A 500 47.60 -68.35 -7.30
C GLU A 500 46.66 -68.94 -8.39
N HIS A 501 45.85 -68.05 -8.98
CA HIS A 501 44.93 -68.28 -10.10
C HIS A 501 43.91 -69.42 -9.92
N LEU A 502 43.51 -69.66 -8.67
CA LEU A 502 42.43 -70.58 -8.30
C LEU A 502 41.49 -69.90 -7.32
N LYS A 503 40.20 -69.85 -7.66
CA LYS A 503 39.14 -69.35 -6.78
C LYS A 503 38.07 -70.42 -6.55
N VAL A 504 37.09 -70.08 -5.73
CA VAL A 504 35.86 -70.87 -5.57
C VAL A 504 34.68 -70.08 -6.13
N GLU A 505 33.96 -70.68 -7.08
CA GLU A 505 32.66 -70.19 -7.55
C GLU A 505 31.58 -71.19 -7.16
N LYS A 506 30.59 -70.72 -6.37
CA LYS A 506 29.55 -71.56 -5.75
C LYS A 506 30.17 -72.73 -4.97
N ASP A 507 29.75 -73.93 -5.31
CA ASP A 507 30.23 -75.20 -4.83
C ASP A 507 31.45 -75.71 -5.61
N LYS A 508 32.25 -74.89 -6.30
CA LYS A 508 33.36 -75.39 -7.14
C LYS A 508 34.65 -74.59 -7.05
N ILE A 509 35.77 -75.28 -6.82
CA ILE A 509 37.10 -74.74 -7.10
C ILE A 509 37.20 -74.61 -8.63
N ILE A 510 37.53 -73.42 -9.14
CA ILE A 510 37.71 -73.16 -10.57
C ILE A 510 39.07 -72.50 -10.84
N SER A 511 39.61 -72.72 -12.04
CA SER A 511 40.76 -71.98 -12.53
C SER A 511 40.38 -70.56 -12.95
N GLU A 512 41.16 -69.56 -12.54
CA GLU A 512 40.94 -68.16 -12.92
C GLU A 512 41.60 -67.81 -14.26
N LYS A 513 42.77 -68.40 -14.54
CA LYS A 513 43.55 -68.15 -15.76
C LYS A 513 43.90 -69.44 -16.47
N SER A 514 43.83 -69.41 -17.80
CA SER A 514 44.29 -70.53 -18.63
C SER A 514 45.79 -70.78 -18.42
N GLY A 515 46.15 -72.03 -18.19
CA GLY A 515 47.50 -72.40 -17.80
C GLY A 515 47.61 -73.81 -17.24
N ILE A 516 48.44 -73.96 -16.22
CA ILE A 516 48.89 -75.25 -15.70
C ILE A 516 48.53 -75.35 -14.22
N LEU A 517 47.60 -76.23 -13.90
CA LEU A 517 47.23 -76.65 -12.55
C LEU A 517 48.30 -77.57 -11.97
N GLU A 518 48.78 -77.24 -10.79
CA GLU A 518 49.78 -77.98 -10.01
C GLU A 518 49.10 -78.45 -8.71
N LYS A 519 49.10 -79.76 -8.46
CA LYS A 519 48.58 -80.36 -7.21
C LYS A 519 49.73 -80.72 -6.27
N GLY A 520 49.55 -80.44 -4.98
CA GLY A 520 50.34 -80.99 -3.89
C GLY A 520 49.47 -81.29 -2.66
N THR A 521 50.10 -81.72 -1.58
CA THR A 521 49.47 -81.96 -0.28
C THR A 521 50.43 -81.47 0.80
N ALA A 522 49.94 -80.65 1.74
CA ALA A 522 50.74 -80.17 2.87
C ALA A 522 50.96 -81.28 3.91
N GLU A 523 52.00 -81.15 4.74
CA GLU A 523 52.29 -82.11 5.83
C GLU A 523 51.16 -82.23 6.86
N ASP A 524 50.30 -81.21 7.00
CA ASP A 524 49.12 -81.21 7.88
C ASP A 524 47.85 -81.83 7.25
N GLY A 525 47.95 -82.29 5.99
CA GLY A 525 46.82 -82.82 5.21
C GLY A 525 45.99 -81.78 4.47
N THR A 526 46.34 -80.49 4.54
CA THR A 526 45.69 -79.45 3.72
C THR A 526 45.96 -79.69 2.23
N LEU A 527 44.90 -79.73 1.42
CA LEU A 527 45.00 -79.84 -0.03
C LEU A 527 45.60 -78.55 -0.62
N LEU A 528 46.72 -78.68 -1.33
CA LEU A 528 47.43 -77.58 -1.98
C LEU A 528 47.20 -77.60 -3.50
N LEU A 529 46.79 -76.46 -4.05
CA LEU A 529 46.55 -76.30 -5.49
C LEU A 529 47.04 -74.93 -5.95
N ARG A 530 47.68 -74.86 -7.12
CA ARG A 530 48.08 -73.62 -7.79
C ARG A 530 47.77 -73.69 -9.28
N VAL A 531 47.50 -72.57 -9.95
CA VAL A 531 47.58 -72.48 -11.41
C VAL A 531 48.61 -71.42 -11.82
N ARG A 532 49.50 -71.77 -12.76
CA ARG A 532 50.44 -70.82 -13.39
C ARG A 532 50.03 -70.54 -14.84
N SER A 533 49.95 -69.26 -15.21
CA SER A 533 49.53 -68.81 -16.54
C SER A 533 50.42 -69.34 -17.66
N LEU A 534 49.83 -69.50 -18.84
CA LEU A 534 50.58 -69.69 -20.08
C LEU A 534 49.85 -69.06 -21.27
N LYS A 535 50.31 -67.88 -21.73
CA LYS A 535 49.79 -67.21 -22.94
C LYS A 535 50.93 -66.53 -23.72
N ASP A 536 50.92 -66.64 -25.04
CA ASP A 536 51.77 -65.85 -25.92
C ASP A 536 51.22 -64.42 -26.12
N ALA A 537 52.08 -63.49 -26.53
CA ALA A 537 51.69 -62.08 -26.72
C ALA A 537 50.78 -61.88 -27.94
N GLU A 538 49.85 -60.93 -27.83
CA GLU A 538 48.81 -60.64 -28.81
C GLU A 538 48.84 -59.14 -29.17
N ILE A 539 48.85 -58.83 -30.47
CA ILE A 539 49.04 -57.47 -31.01
C ILE A 539 47.85 -57.14 -31.91
N ASP A 540 47.16 -56.03 -31.65
CA ASP A 540 46.12 -55.51 -32.53
C ASP A 540 46.18 -53.98 -32.65
N VAL A 541 45.60 -53.44 -33.74
CA VAL A 541 45.66 -52.01 -34.07
C VAL A 541 44.31 -51.54 -34.60
N GLU A 542 43.60 -50.73 -33.81
CA GLU A 542 42.28 -50.21 -34.14
C GLU A 542 42.31 -48.85 -34.86
N LEU A 543 41.52 -48.79 -35.93
CA LEU A 543 40.96 -47.63 -36.63
C LEU A 543 39.93 -46.84 -35.81
N ALA A 544 40.16 -45.60 -35.36
CA ALA A 544 39.05 -44.79 -34.84
C ALA A 544 37.93 -44.60 -35.88
N GLU A 545 36.66 -44.52 -35.48
CA GLU A 545 35.52 -44.39 -36.42
C GLU A 545 35.62 -43.12 -37.29
N ASP A 546 36.15 -42.03 -36.73
CA ASP A 546 36.42 -40.76 -37.42
C ASP A 546 37.72 -40.75 -38.24
N ARG A 547 38.56 -41.79 -38.09
CA ARG A 547 39.91 -41.96 -38.65
C ARG A 547 40.93 -40.90 -38.20
N MET A 548 40.62 -40.13 -37.16
CA MET A 548 41.51 -39.07 -36.64
C MET A 548 42.56 -39.60 -35.66
N ALA A 549 42.42 -40.83 -35.19
CA ALA A 549 43.43 -41.52 -34.40
C ALA A 549 43.59 -42.99 -34.81
N GLY A 550 44.81 -43.50 -34.64
CA GLY A 550 45.11 -44.94 -34.66
C GLY A 550 45.57 -45.39 -33.29
N PHE A 551 45.05 -46.52 -32.81
CA PHE A 551 45.27 -47.01 -31.44
C PHE A 551 45.91 -48.40 -31.44
N LEU A 552 46.98 -48.55 -30.68
CA LEU A 552 47.72 -49.80 -30.50
C LEU A 552 47.27 -50.52 -29.22
N PHE A 553 47.08 -51.83 -29.36
CA PHE A 553 46.85 -52.76 -28.28
C PHE A 553 47.93 -53.86 -28.33
N ILE A 554 48.61 -54.08 -27.23
CA ILE A 554 49.50 -55.22 -27.04
C ILE A 554 49.19 -55.83 -25.68
N GLU A 555 48.60 -57.03 -25.69
CA GLU A 555 48.54 -57.85 -24.48
C GLU A 555 49.82 -58.70 -24.42
N PRO A 556 50.65 -58.55 -23.38
CA PRO A 556 51.93 -59.22 -23.28
C PRO A 556 51.78 -60.73 -23.06
N ALA A 557 52.88 -61.45 -23.20
CA ALA A 557 52.94 -62.87 -22.85
C ALA A 557 52.79 -63.05 -21.32
N GLU A 558 51.98 -64.03 -20.92
CA GLU A 558 51.86 -64.44 -19.51
C GLU A 558 52.62 -65.74 -19.25
N GLY A 559 53.41 -65.76 -18.17
CA GLY A 559 54.21 -66.93 -17.77
C GLY A 559 55.28 -67.27 -18.82
N ALA A 560 55.35 -68.56 -19.20
CA ALA A 560 56.36 -69.09 -20.11
C ALA A 560 55.95 -69.03 -21.60
N GLY A 561 55.38 -67.88 -22.02
CA GLY A 561 54.95 -67.59 -23.40
C GLY A 561 55.92 -66.70 -24.21
N ILE A 562 55.65 -66.53 -25.50
CA ILE A 562 56.48 -65.82 -26.48
C ILE A 562 56.18 -64.31 -26.47
N LYS A 563 57.22 -63.49 -26.28
CA LYS A 563 57.15 -62.02 -26.17
C LYS A 563 57.08 -61.30 -27.55
N PRO A 564 56.48 -60.09 -27.63
CA PRO A 564 56.24 -59.40 -28.90
C PRO A 564 57.51 -58.71 -29.44
N THR A 565 57.54 -58.41 -30.75
CA THR A 565 58.66 -57.73 -31.43
C THR A 565 58.19 -56.51 -32.22
N LEU A 566 59.07 -55.52 -32.41
CA LEU A 566 58.76 -54.26 -33.10
C LEU A 566 58.36 -54.47 -34.57
N GLU A 567 58.92 -55.48 -35.22
CA GLU A 567 58.60 -55.84 -36.61
C GLU A 567 57.16 -56.36 -36.75
N ALA A 568 56.71 -57.22 -35.82
CA ALA A 568 55.34 -57.72 -35.80
C ALA A 568 54.32 -56.59 -35.58
N VAL A 569 54.62 -55.62 -34.70
CA VAL A 569 53.74 -54.47 -34.47
C VAL A 569 53.70 -53.55 -35.69
N ARG A 570 54.84 -53.25 -36.32
CA ARG A 570 54.87 -52.44 -37.55
C ARG A 570 54.14 -53.10 -38.73
N LEU A 571 54.14 -54.42 -38.83
CA LEU A 571 53.30 -55.13 -39.80
C LEU A 571 51.81 -54.84 -39.55
N LYS A 572 51.35 -54.99 -38.29
CA LYS A 572 49.96 -54.77 -37.89
C LYS A 572 49.46 -53.34 -38.16
N ILE A 573 50.29 -52.33 -37.91
CA ILE A 573 49.95 -50.92 -38.17
C ILE A 573 49.67 -50.65 -39.66
N ASN A 574 50.48 -51.26 -40.55
CA ASN A 574 50.29 -51.14 -41.99
C ASN A 574 49.06 -51.92 -42.48
N GLU A 575 48.78 -53.11 -41.92
CA GLU A 575 47.55 -53.87 -42.18
C GLU A 575 46.28 -53.05 -41.85
N SER A 576 46.29 -52.30 -40.75
CA SER A 576 45.17 -51.44 -40.32
C SER A 576 45.06 -50.10 -41.09
N GLY A 577 45.86 -49.89 -42.14
CA GLY A 577 45.71 -48.76 -43.07
C GLY A 577 46.13 -47.39 -42.52
N ILE A 578 46.90 -47.35 -41.43
CA ILE A 578 47.45 -46.11 -40.86
C ILE A 578 48.71 -45.73 -41.65
N THR A 579 48.68 -44.61 -42.37
CA THR A 579 49.76 -44.18 -43.28
C THR A 579 50.37 -42.82 -42.94
N ARG A 580 49.78 -42.08 -41.99
CA ARG A 580 50.21 -40.72 -41.63
C ARG A 580 50.07 -40.44 -40.15
N GLY A 581 50.89 -39.50 -39.65
CA GLY A 581 50.81 -39.01 -38.27
C GLY A 581 51.33 -39.99 -37.20
N ILE A 582 52.11 -41.00 -37.58
CA ILE A 582 52.63 -42.05 -36.68
C ILE A 582 53.65 -41.49 -35.67
N LEU A 583 53.53 -41.91 -34.41
CA LEU A 583 54.33 -41.49 -33.27
C LEU A 583 55.38 -42.57 -32.91
N GLU A 584 56.49 -42.59 -33.65
CA GLU A 584 57.53 -43.63 -33.57
C GLU A 584 58.20 -43.78 -32.17
N GLU A 585 58.30 -42.69 -31.40
CA GLU A 585 58.85 -42.74 -30.03
C GLU A 585 57.88 -43.47 -29.06
N ASP A 586 56.58 -43.21 -29.17
CA ASP A 586 55.54 -43.87 -28.37
C ASP A 586 55.42 -45.35 -28.76
N LEU A 587 55.49 -45.67 -30.05
CA LEU A 587 55.52 -47.03 -30.57
C LEU A 587 56.72 -47.84 -30.03
N SER A 588 57.92 -47.26 -30.08
CA SER A 588 59.14 -47.92 -29.60
C SER A 588 59.10 -48.16 -28.08
N ARG A 589 58.53 -47.21 -27.33
CA ARG A 589 58.31 -47.34 -25.88
C ARG A 589 57.28 -48.44 -25.56
N ALA A 590 56.19 -48.52 -26.33
CA ALA A 590 55.14 -49.51 -26.15
C ALA A 590 55.63 -50.96 -26.28
N VAL A 591 56.46 -51.26 -27.30
CA VAL A 591 57.01 -52.61 -27.49
C VAL A 591 57.99 -52.97 -26.37
N THR A 592 58.80 -52.01 -25.92
CA THR A 592 59.74 -52.21 -24.81
C THR A 592 59.00 -52.51 -23.50
N ALA A 593 57.92 -51.78 -23.21
CA ALA A 593 57.04 -52.00 -22.07
C ALA A 593 56.32 -53.36 -22.15
N ALA A 594 55.78 -53.74 -23.32
CA ALA A 594 55.15 -55.05 -23.52
C ALA A 594 56.15 -56.23 -23.38
N GLN A 595 57.42 -56.02 -23.73
CA GLN A 595 58.49 -56.99 -23.45
C GLN A 595 58.83 -57.10 -21.94
N ASN A 596 58.48 -56.09 -21.14
CA ASN A 596 58.57 -56.11 -19.67
C ASN A 596 57.25 -56.53 -18.99
N ASN A 597 56.33 -57.14 -19.75
CA ASN A 597 55.02 -57.63 -19.31
C ASN A 597 53.99 -56.53 -18.99
N GLU A 598 54.17 -55.29 -19.48
CA GLU A 598 53.16 -54.23 -19.36
C GLU A 598 52.08 -54.34 -20.46
N SER A 599 50.80 -54.25 -20.09
CA SER A 599 49.68 -54.26 -21.04
C SER A 599 49.51 -52.88 -21.70
N ILE A 600 49.67 -52.83 -23.01
CA ILE A 600 49.45 -51.62 -23.82
C ILE A 600 48.00 -51.64 -24.29
N ARG A 601 47.20 -50.68 -23.81
CA ARG A 601 45.78 -50.56 -24.18
C ARG A 601 45.48 -49.16 -24.67
N ASN A 602 44.83 -49.07 -25.83
CA ASN A 602 44.35 -47.83 -26.44
C ASN A 602 45.45 -46.76 -26.57
N LEU A 603 46.70 -47.18 -26.86
CA LEU A 603 47.80 -46.23 -27.00
C LEU A 603 47.68 -45.54 -28.36
N CYS A 604 47.45 -44.22 -28.33
CA CYS A 604 47.40 -43.41 -29.54
C CYS A 604 48.77 -43.41 -30.23
N ILE A 605 48.91 -44.18 -31.30
CA ILE A 605 50.15 -44.31 -32.11
C ILE A 605 50.12 -43.48 -33.39
N ALA A 606 48.96 -42.93 -33.78
CA ALA A 606 48.86 -41.98 -34.88
C ALA A 606 47.76 -40.94 -34.64
N ARG A 607 47.95 -39.72 -35.15
CA ARG A 607 46.95 -38.62 -35.11
C ARG A 607 46.82 -37.86 -36.42
N GLY A 608 45.58 -37.52 -36.78
CA GLY A 608 45.25 -36.58 -37.85
C GLY A 608 45.36 -35.12 -37.41
N LEU A 609 44.96 -34.21 -38.30
CA LEU A 609 44.91 -32.76 -38.09
C LEU A 609 43.51 -32.23 -38.40
N ASP A 610 42.88 -31.57 -37.43
CA ASP A 610 41.51 -31.05 -37.58
C ASP A 610 41.40 -29.89 -38.59
N PRO A 611 40.28 -29.77 -39.33
CA PRO A 611 39.99 -28.62 -40.19
C PRO A 611 39.60 -27.36 -39.38
N ILE A 612 40.04 -26.19 -39.84
CA ILE A 612 39.66 -24.89 -39.26
C ILE A 612 38.45 -24.34 -40.02
N HIS A 613 37.36 -24.03 -39.31
CA HIS A 613 36.12 -23.52 -39.89
C HIS A 613 36.01 -21.99 -39.83
N GLU A 614 35.22 -21.38 -40.73
CA GLU A 614 34.91 -19.94 -40.65
C GLU A 614 34.06 -19.64 -39.40
N THR A 615 34.48 -18.65 -38.62
CA THR A 615 33.73 -18.17 -37.45
C THR A 615 33.38 -16.70 -37.60
N ARG A 616 32.09 -16.38 -37.77
CA ARG A 616 31.58 -15.01 -37.60
C ARG A 616 31.28 -14.70 -36.13
N ASN A 617 31.61 -13.48 -35.73
CA ASN A 617 31.37 -12.98 -34.38
C ASN A 617 29.89 -12.72 -34.11
N LYS A 618 29.52 -12.75 -32.82
CA LYS A 618 28.15 -12.54 -32.34
C LYS A 618 27.74 -11.06 -32.51
N ILE A 619 26.44 -10.82 -32.65
CA ILE A 619 25.87 -9.47 -32.66
C ILE A 619 26.12 -8.81 -31.29
N GLU A 620 26.82 -7.68 -31.29
CA GLU A 620 27.12 -6.91 -30.08
C GLU A 620 26.06 -5.83 -29.86
N TYR A 621 25.06 -6.11 -29.02
CA TYR A 621 24.12 -5.09 -28.58
C TYR A 621 24.82 -4.00 -27.75
N LYS A 622 24.54 -2.73 -28.08
CA LYS A 622 25.16 -1.55 -27.44
C LYS A 622 24.19 -0.76 -26.54
N ILE A 623 22.95 -1.23 -26.45
CA ILE A 623 21.93 -0.74 -25.51
C ILE A 623 21.71 -1.75 -24.37
N HIS A 624 21.10 -1.27 -23.28
CA HIS A 624 20.57 -2.14 -22.22
C HIS A 624 19.13 -2.53 -22.54
N PHE A 625 18.83 -3.83 -22.59
CA PHE A 625 17.45 -4.32 -22.66
C PHE A 625 16.75 -4.13 -21.31
N ALA A 626 15.44 -3.87 -21.34
CA ALA A 626 14.63 -3.76 -20.12
C ALA A 626 14.64 -5.08 -19.32
N SER A 627 14.74 -5.01 -17.98
CA SER A 627 14.90 -6.18 -17.11
C SER A 627 13.69 -7.13 -17.07
N GLY A 628 12.52 -6.66 -17.52
CA GLY A 628 11.25 -7.38 -17.41
C GLY A 628 10.62 -7.30 -16.01
N GLU A 629 11.24 -6.57 -15.08
CA GLU A 629 10.80 -6.47 -13.69
C GLU A 629 9.51 -5.64 -13.57
N LYS A 630 8.49 -6.26 -12.98
CA LYS A 630 7.15 -5.68 -12.75
C LYS A 630 7.08 -4.82 -11.48
N VAL A 631 8.18 -4.70 -10.75
CA VAL A 631 8.30 -3.94 -9.49
C VAL A 631 9.70 -3.34 -9.43
N THR A 632 9.82 -2.02 -9.32
CA THR A 632 11.11 -1.37 -9.05
C THR A 632 11.26 -1.12 -7.55
N ILE A 633 12.37 -1.49 -6.93
CA ILE A 633 12.67 -1.09 -5.54
C ILE A 633 13.28 0.32 -5.55
N ARG A 634 12.72 1.21 -4.72
CA ARG A 634 13.19 2.60 -4.57
C ARG A 634 14.39 2.70 -3.63
N LYS A 635 15.05 3.87 -3.64
CA LYS A 635 16.19 4.20 -2.76
C LYS A 635 15.85 4.20 -1.25
N ASP A 636 14.58 4.22 -0.88
CA ASP A 636 14.05 4.08 0.49
C ASP A 636 13.64 2.63 0.83
N GLY A 637 14.03 1.65 -0.01
CA GLY A 637 13.69 0.23 0.14
C GLY A 637 12.26 -0.13 -0.24
N ARG A 638 11.41 0.84 -0.61
CA ARG A 638 9.98 0.59 -0.85
C ARG A 638 9.72 0.12 -2.28
N ALA A 639 8.90 -0.92 -2.41
CA ALA A 639 8.47 -1.49 -3.69
C ALA A 639 7.53 -0.54 -4.44
N ASP A 640 7.88 -0.20 -5.69
CA ASP A 640 7.10 0.66 -6.59
C ASP A 640 6.52 -0.13 -7.76
N TYR A 641 5.33 -0.68 -7.52
CA TYR A 641 4.50 -1.36 -8.52
C TYR A 641 4.01 -0.46 -9.66
N LYS A 642 4.14 0.87 -9.52
CA LYS A 642 3.79 1.83 -10.59
C LYS A 642 4.94 2.11 -11.54
N THR A 643 6.17 1.72 -11.21
CA THR A 643 7.34 1.90 -12.07
C THR A 643 7.84 0.51 -12.48
N GLN A 644 7.58 0.11 -13.73
CA GLN A 644 7.98 -1.19 -14.28
C GLN A 644 9.04 -1.00 -15.38
N GLN A 645 9.96 -1.95 -15.51
CA GLN A 645 10.99 -1.96 -16.56
C GLN A 645 10.70 -3.07 -17.58
N THR A 646 9.55 -2.96 -18.25
CA THR A 646 9.00 -3.98 -19.16
C THR A 646 9.22 -3.70 -20.65
N ILE A 647 9.62 -2.48 -21.03
CA ILE A 647 9.82 -2.07 -22.43
C ILE A 647 11.19 -1.44 -22.68
N THR A 648 11.83 -1.85 -23.77
CA THR A 648 13.15 -1.31 -24.18
C THR A 648 12.92 -0.09 -25.07
N ILE A 649 13.08 1.11 -24.51
CA ILE A 649 12.86 2.37 -25.24
C ILE A 649 14.16 2.86 -25.85
N VAL A 650 14.15 3.09 -27.17
CA VAL A 650 15.25 3.72 -27.93
C VAL A 650 14.83 5.06 -28.50
N LYS A 651 15.80 5.96 -28.71
CA LYS A 651 15.64 7.25 -29.38
C LYS A 651 16.24 7.20 -30.77
N LYS A 652 15.77 8.09 -31.65
CA LYS A 652 16.42 8.33 -32.95
C LYS A 652 17.89 8.69 -32.76
N GLY A 653 18.78 7.96 -33.41
CA GLY A 653 20.24 8.12 -33.32
C GLY A 653 20.93 7.21 -32.31
N ASP A 654 20.20 6.46 -31.48
CA ASP A 654 20.82 5.48 -30.58
C ASP A 654 21.43 4.32 -31.38
N LEU A 655 22.69 3.96 -31.08
CA LEU A 655 23.36 2.77 -31.63
C LEU A 655 22.82 1.53 -30.91
N VAL A 656 22.01 0.73 -31.60
CA VAL A 656 21.33 -0.46 -31.04
C VAL A 656 22.30 -1.64 -30.95
N ALA A 657 23.04 -1.91 -32.03
CA ALA A 657 23.98 -3.03 -32.10
C ALA A 657 25.10 -2.81 -33.13
N VAL A 658 26.12 -3.66 -33.06
CA VAL A 658 27.19 -3.80 -34.07
C VAL A 658 27.30 -5.28 -34.47
N ILE A 659 27.42 -5.55 -35.76
CA ILE A 659 27.73 -6.86 -36.33
C ILE A 659 29.19 -6.81 -36.80
N PRO A 660 30.14 -7.49 -36.13
CA PRO A 660 31.54 -7.45 -36.52
C PRO A 660 31.81 -8.22 -37.82
N ALA A 661 32.95 -7.93 -38.46
CA ALA A 661 33.47 -8.74 -39.57
C ALA A 661 33.89 -10.17 -39.12
N ALA A 662 34.08 -11.07 -40.09
CA ALA A 662 34.66 -12.39 -39.87
C ALA A 662 36.19 -12.30 -39.71
N GLU A 663 36.78 -13.09 -38.81
CA GLU A 663 38.21 -12.97 -38.46
C GLU A 663 39.10 -14.14 -38.92
N THR A 664 38.53 -15.24 -39.42
CA THR A 664 39.28 -16.46 -39.79
C THR A 664 38.85 -17.03 -41.14
N ALA A 665 39.81 -17.23 -42.04
CA ALA A 665 39.62 -18.00 -43.27
C ALA A 665 39.70 -19.51 -42.97
N PRO A 666 38.86 -20.35 -43.61
CA PRO A 666 38.86 -21.80 -43.39
C PRO A 666 40.09 -22.49 -44.00
N SER A 667 40.51 -23.62 -43.41
CA SER A 667 41.59 -24.47 -43.92
C SER A 667 41.36 -25.95 -43.64
N ASP A 668 41.64 -26.81 -44.61
CA ASP A 668 41.35 -28.25 -44.55
C ASP A 668 42.30 -29.04 -43.62
N GLY A 669 41.74 -30.09 -43.02
CA GLY A 669 42.43 -31.07 -42.17
C GLY A 669 42.79 -32.37 -42.92
N TRP A 670 43.29 -33.38 -42.21
CA TRP A 670 43.56 -34.72 -42.75
C TRP A 670 43.53 -35.84 -41.69
N ASP A 671 43.07 -37.02 -42.09
CA ASP A 671 42.96 -38.22 -41.24
C ASP A 671 44.23 -39.09 -41.27
N VAL A 672 44.38 -40.09 -40.36
CA VAL A 672 45.61 -40.92 -40.30
C VAL A 672 45.74 -41.91 -41.48
N THR A 673 44.68 -42.10 -42.26
CA THR A 673 44.70 -42.83 -43.55
C THR A 673 45.12 -41.91 -44.72
N GLY A 674 45.46 -40.65 -44.43
CA GLY A 674 45.95 -39.65 -45.38
C GLY A 674 44.86 -38.90 -46.15
N ARG A 675 43.58 -39.08 -45.79
CA ARG A 675 42.45 -38.44 -46.48
C ARG A 675 42.22 -37.02 -45.98
N THR A 676 42.08 -36.06 -46.89
CA THR A 676 41.73 -34.65 -46.57
C THR A 676 40.32 -34.54 -46.01
N ILE A 677 40.16 -33.71 -44.97
CA ILE A 677 38.87 -33.35 -44.36
C ILE A 677 38.57 -31.88 -44.69
N PRO A 678 37.55 -31.57 -45.52
CA PRO A 678 37.29 -30.22 -45.95
C PRO A 678 36.67 -29.36 -44.84
N ALA A 679 37.06 -28.08 -44.78
CA ALA A 679 36.47 -27.12 -43.85
C ALA A 679 35.07 -26.66 -44.29
N MET A 680 34.15 -26.54 -43.33
CA MET A 680 32.77 -26.08 -43.60
C MET A 680 32.64 -24.56 -43.53
N LEU A 681 32.07 -23.96 -44.58
CA LEU A 681 31.43 -22.64 -44.46
C LEU A 681 30.09 -22.77 -43.73
N LYS A 682 29.80 -21.83 -42.82
CA LYS A 682 28.47 -21.71 -42.21
C LYS A 682 27.59 -20.79 -43.03
N GLN A 683 26.36 -21.22 -43.29
CA GLN A 683 25.33 -20.44 -43.96
C GLN A 683 25.02 -19.15 -43.20
N ASP A 684 24.70 -18.08 -43.93
CA ASP A 684 24.43 -16.76 -43.36
C ASP A 684 23.30 -16.77 -42.30
N LEU A 685 23.55 -16.04 -41.22
CA LEU A 685 22.58 -15.88 -40.13
C LEU A 685 21.68 -14.68 -40.45
N GLU A 686 20.61 -14.92 -41.20
CA GLU A 686 19.65 -13.90 -41.66
C GLU A 686 18.96 -13.18 -40.49
N LEU A 687 19.56 -12.06 -40.04
CA LEU A 687 18.94 -11.11 -39.14
C LEU A 687 18.01 -10.18 -39.96
N VAL A 688 16.71 -10.32 -39.76
CA VAL A 688 15.69 -9.46 -40.39
C VAL A 688 15.66 -8.11 -39.66
N ILE A 689 16.30 -7.11 -40.27
CA ILE A 689 16.38 -5.74 -39.75
C ILE A 689 15.17 -4.94 -40.26
N GLY A 690 14.37 -4.42 -39.33
CA GLY A 690 13.13 -3.70 -39.61
C GLY A 690 13.34 -2.28 -40.14
N ASN A 691 12.34 -1.77 -40.86
CA ASN A 691 12.39 -0.50 -41.62
C ASN A 691 12.70 0.75 -40.77
N ASN A 692 12.61 0.68 -39.44
CA ASN A 692 12.92 1.79 -38.54
C ASN A 692 14.36 1.72 -37.98
N ILE A 693 15.25 0.90 -38.56
CA ILE A 693 16.67 0.78 -38.21
C ILE A 693 17.54 1.05 -39.46
N ILE A 694 18.50 1.96 -39.32
CA ILE A 694 19.51 2.29 -40.34
C ILE A 694 20.69 1.34 -40.20
N GLN A 695 21.21 0.85 -41.33
CA GLN A 695 22.43 0.06 -41.39
C GLN A 695 23.58 0.91 -41.95
N GLU A 696 24.64 1.10 -41.19
CA GLU A 696 25.85 1.81 -41.64
C GLU A 696 27.05 0.87 -41.56
N ARG A 697 27.84 0.73 -42.64
CA ARG A 697 29.07 -0.07 -42.62
C ARG A 697 30.27 0.83 -42.35
N ASP A 698 31.17 0.43 -41.45
CA ASP A 698 32.42 1.14 -41.19
C ASP A 698 33.60 0.65 -42.04
N GLU A 699 34.72 1.38 -41.98
CA GLU A 699 35.95 1.12 -42.74
C GLU A 699 36.59 -0.24 -42.45
N LYS A 700 36.25 -0.87 -41.32
CA LYS A 700 36.70 -2.23 -40.94
C LYS A 700 35.70 -3.31 -41.37
N GLY A 701 34.63 -2.93 -42.08
CA GLY A 701 33.61 -3.83 -42.59
C GLY A 701 32.49 -4.16 -41.60
N ASN A 702 32.50 -3.63 -40.37
CA ASN A 702 31.43 -3.91 -39.39
C ASN A 702 30.14 -3.20 -39.76
N VAL A 703 28.97 -3.78 -39.46
CA VAL A 703 27.67 -3.15 -39.70
C VAL A 703 27.08 -2.64 -38.39
N LYS A 704 26.87 -1.33 -38.29
CA LYS A 704 26.24 -0.63 -37.16
C LYS A 704 24.74 -0.51 -37.42
N LEU A 705 23.94 -0.84 -36.40
CA LEU A 705 22.48 -0.76 -36.44
C LEU A 705 22.01 0.43 -35.59
N ILE A 706 21.47 1.47 -36.22
CA ILE A 706 21.14 2.75 -35.60
C ILE A 706 19.63 3.02 -35.67
N ALA A 707 19.03 3.46 -34.58
CA ALA A 707 17.59 3.73 -34.50
C ALA A 707 17.18 4.92 -35.41
N ALA A 708 16.30 4.69 -36.39
CA ALA A 708 15.80 5.74 -37.30
C ALA A 708 14.72 6.63 -36.67
N LYS A 709 14.06 6.15 -35.61
CA LYS A 709 12.97 6.78 -34.87
C LYS A 709 13.11 6.53 -33.36
N ASN A 710 12.37 7.32 -32.56
CA ASN A 710 12.06 6.96 -31.19
C ASN A 710 11.03 5.82 -31.18
N GLY A 711 11.15 4.86 -30.26
CA GLY A 711 10.16 3.79 -30.13
C GLY A 711 10.50 2.70 -29.12
N GLU A 712 9.69 1.65 -29.15
CA GLU A 712 9.92 0.38 -28.47
C GLU A 712 10.75 -0.51 -29.39
N LEU A 713 11.94 -0.91 -28.96
CA LEU A 713 12.73 -1.89 -29.68
C LEU A 713 12.17 -3.29 -29.43
N LEU A 714 11.79 -3.97 -30.52
CA LEU A 714 11.53 -5.39 -30.55
C LEU A 714 12.80 -6.13 -31.01
N HIS A 715 13.16 -7.16 -30.25
CA HIS A 715 14.29 -8.03 -30.52
C HIS A 715 13.85 -9.47 -30.29
N ASP A 716 14.06 -10.32 -31.28
CA ASP A 716 14.00 -11.78 -31.15
C ASP A 716 15.24 -12.42 -31.79
N LYS A 717 15.33 -13.76 -31.77
CA LYS A 717 16.51 -14.51 -32.26
C LYS A 717 16.77 -14.37 -33.77
N LYS A 718 15.86 -13.78 -34.53
CA LYS A 718 15.91 -13.60 -35.99
C LYS A 718 15.53 -12.19 -36.46
N SER A 719 14.87 -11.36 -35.65
CA SER A 719 14.47 -10.00 -36.06
C SER A 719 14.80 -8.90 -35.05
N LEU A 720 14.98 -7.68 -35.59
CA LEU A 720 15.24 -6.46 -34.84
C LEU A 720 14.48 -5.29 -35.49
N ASP A 721 13.49 -4.70 -34.82
CA ASP A 721 12.66 -3.61 -35.35
C ASP A 721 12.28 -2.60 -34.25
N ILE A 722 11.92 -1.37 -34.62
CA ILE A 722 11.50 -0.32 -33.69
C ILE A 722 10.07 0.10 -34.01
N LYS A 723 9.16 0.01 -33.03
CA LYS A 723 7.78 0.49 -33.16
C LYS A 723 7.60 1.85 -32.51
N ASP A 724 7.07 2.80 -33.28
CA ASP A 724 6.76 4.17 -32.84
C ASP A 724 5.42 4.29 -32.08
N ALA A 725 4.72 3.16 -31.87
CA ALA A 725 3.52 3.06 -31.04
C ALA A 725 3.56 1.82 -30.12
N HIS A 726 3.55 2.03 -28.81
CA HIS A 726 3.44 0.96 -27.81
C HIS A 726 1.97 0.53 -27.64
N THR A 727 1.70 -0.77 -27.57
CA THR A 727 0.33 -1.32 -27.54
C THR A 727 0.08 -2.21 -26.32
N ILE A 728 -0.83 -1.76 -25.44
CA ILE A 728 -1.23 -2.45 -24.21
C ILE A 728 -2.52 -3.22 -24.46
N LYS A 729 -2.46 -4.54 -24.28
CA LYS A 729 -3.61 -5.46 -24.37
C LYS A 729 -4.25 -5.59 -22.99
N GLY A 730 -5.37 -4.93 -22.78
CA GLY A 730 -6.08 -4.84 -21.49
C GLY A 730 -5.96 -3.44 -20.87
N ASN A 731 -6.05 -3.40 -19.54
CA ASN A 731 -6.11 -2.16 -18.76
C ASN A 731 -4.73 -1.61 -18.39
N VAL A 732 -4.68 -0.30 -18.09
CA VAL A 732 -3.57 0.30 -17.33
C VAL A 732 -3.96 0.28 -15.86
N SER A 733 -3.45 -0.73 -15.15
CA SER A 733 -3.80 -1.11 -13.78
C SER A 733 -2.54 -1.46 -12.96
N LEU A 734 -2.70 -2.01 -11.75
CA LEU A 734 -1.57 -2.45 -10.92
C LEU A 734 -0.69 -3.51 -11.61
N THR A 735 -1.24 -4.28 -12.55
CA THR A 735 -0.48 -5.27 -13.32
C THR A 735 0.43 -4.64 -14.39
N THR A 736 0.05 -3.48 -14.92
CA THR A 736 0.70 -2.77 -16.03
C THR A 736 1.59 -1.60 -15.55
N GLY A 737 1.27 -1.02 -14.40
CA GLY A 737 1.96 0.14 -13.85
C GLY A 737 1.65 1.45 -14.60
N ASN A 738 2.46 2.47 -14.38
CA ASN A 738 2.39 3.73 -15.11
C ASN A 738 3.12 3.62 -16.45
N VAL A 739 2.53 4.18 -17.50
CA VAL A 739 3.08 4.12 -18.86
C VAL A 739 3.77 5.44 -19.19
N LYS A 740 5.02 5.39 -19.65
CA LYS A 740 5.76 6.56 -20.16
C LYS A 740 6.53 6.19 -21.42
N PHE A 741 6.12 6.74 -22.56
CA PHE A 741 6.62 6.30 -23.87
C PHE A 741 6.97 7.45 -24.83
N LEU A 742 8.03 7.28 -25.62
CA LEU A 742 8.55 8.28 -26.58
C LEU A 742 7.96 8.14 -27.99
N GLY A 743 6.70 7.70 -28.07
CA GLY A 743 5.90 7.62 -29.28
C GLY A 743 4.40 7.78 -28.96
N SER A 744 3.54 7.09 -29.69
CA SER A 744 2.11 6.98 -29.39
C SER A 744 1.82 5.81 -28.44
N VAL A 745 0.74 5.86 -27.66
CA VAL A 745 0.32 4.76 -26.78
C VAL A 745 -1.10 4.32 -27.12
N LYS A 746 -1.29 3.03 -27.40
CA LYS A 746 -2.61 2.43 -27.66
C LYS A 746 -2.96 1.42 -26.57
N ILE A 747 -4.01 1.70 -25.81
CA ILE A 747 -4.53 0.85 -24.74
C ILE A 747 -5.86 0.27 -25.22
N SER A 748 -6.05 -1.04 -25.17
CA SER A 748 -7.30 -1.65 -25.65
C SER A 748 -8.43 -1.62 -24.62
N GLY A 749 -8.09 -1.67 -23.32
CA GLY A 749 -9.05 -1.59 -22.21
C GLY A 749 -9.16 -0.18 -21.62
N THR A 750 -9.37 -0.13 -20.30
CA THR A 750 -9.59 1.07 -19.49
C THR A 750 -8.30 1.53 -18.78
N VAL A 751 -8.16 2.84 -18.51
CA VAL A 751 -7.13 3.39 -17.61
C VAL A 751 -7.72 3.58 -16.22
N GLU A 752 -7.18 2.88 -15.22
CA GLU A 752 -7.76 2.78 -13.87
C GLU A 752 -7.31 3.88 -12.90
N SER A 753 -8.08 4.06 -11.82
CA SER A 753 -7.94 5.16 -10.86
C SER A 753 -6.55 5.25 -10.22
N GLY A 754 -5.91 6.40 -10.39
CA GLY A 754 -4.60 6.70 -9.80
C GLY A 754 -3.40 6.18 -10.59
N PHE A 755 -3.58 5.65 -11.79
CA PHE A 755 -2.49 5.41 -12.74
C PHE A 755 -2.26 6.62 -13.66
N GLN A 756 -1.13 6.65 -14.37
CA GLN A 756 -0.84 7.66 -15.37
C GLN A 756 -0.32 7.08 -16.69
N VAL A 757 -0.66 7.74 -17.79
CA VAL A 757 -0.18 7.44 -19.15
C VAL A 757 0.41 8.71 -19.75
N ILE A 758 1.69 8.67 -20.12
CA ILE A 758 2.42 9.80 -20.69
C ILE A 758 3.02 9.39 -22.04
N ALA A 759 2.61 10.07 -23.11
CA ALA A 759 3.05 9.82 -24.48
C ALA A 759 3.61 11.10 -25.10
N SER A 760 4.68 10.99 -25.90
CA SER A 760 5.19 12.13 -26.69
C SER A 760 4.38 12.44 -27.94
N GLN A 761 3.55 11.49 -28.40
CA GLN A 761 2.55 11.68 -29.46
C GLN A 761 1.15 11.48 -28.88
N SER A 762 0.25 10.77 -29.57
CA SER A 762 -1.16 10.62 -29.17
C SER A 762 -1.37 9.42 -28.23
N ILE A 763 -2.38 9.51 -27.36
CA ILE A 763 -2.90 8.39 -26.54
C ILE A 763 -4.25 7.95 -27.11
N ILE A 764 -4.42 6.65 -27.34
CA ILE A 764 -5.67 6.04 -27.77
C ILE A 764 -6.12 5.02 -26.73
N VAL A 765 -7.34 5.16 -26.20
CA VAL A 765 -7.94 4.26 -25.20
C VAL A 765 -9.19 3.61 -25.79
N GLY A 766 -9.21 2.27 -25.81
CA GLY A 766 -10.27 1.47 -26.41
C GLY A 766 -11.57 1.46 -25.61
N GLU A 767 -11.49 1.59 -24.29
CA GLU A 767 -12.64 1.72 -23.40
C GLU A 767 -12.64 3.11 -22.73
N GLY A 768 -12.63 3.20 -21.39
CA GLY A 768 -12.78 4.43 -20.64
C GLY A 768 -11.54 4.89 -19.87
N VAL A 769 -11.70 5.98 -19.14
CA VAL A 769 -10.71 6.50 -18.19
C VAL A 769 -11.41 6.76 -16.85
N GLU A 770 -10.93 6.14 -15.79
CA GLU A 770 -11.48 6.29 -14.44
C GLU A 770 -10.42 6.91 -13.52
N GLY A 771 -10.66 8.11 -12.98
CA GLY A 771 -9.79 8.74 -11.96
C GLY A 771 -8.27 8.82 -12.25
N ALA A 772 -7.84 8.88 -13.52
CA ALA A 772 -6.45 8.73 -13.94
C ALA A 772 -5.86 9.97 -14.66
N LEU A 773 -4.53 10.02 -14.78
CA LEU A 773 -3.82 11.12 -15.47
C LEU A 773 -3.34 10.70 -16.87
N LEU A 774 -3.82 11.38 -17.92
CA LEU A 774 -3.33 11.20 -19.29
C LEU A 774 -2.63 12.47 -19.77
N SER A 775 -1.45 12.32 -20.37
CA SER A 775 -0.62 13.42 -20.86
C SER A 775 -0.03 13.08 -22.22
N ALA A 776 -0.57 13.68 -23.29
CA ALA A 776 -0.12 13.44 -24.66
C ALA A 776 0.55 14.69 -25.28
N GLY A 777 1.42 14.46 -26.27
CA GLY A 777 2.06 15.50 -27.08
C GLY A 777 1.30 15.83 -28.37
N LYS A 778 0.21 15.11 -28.66
CA LYS A 778 -0.73 15.34 -29.77
C LYS A 778 -2.16 15.17 -29.27
N ASP A 779 -2.82 14.05 -29.56
CA ASP A 779 -4.24 13.83 -29.23
C ASP A 779 -4.44 12.92 -28.01
N ILE A 780 -5.61 13.04 -27.37
CA ILE A 780 -6.15 11.99 -26.49
C ILE A 780 -7.49 11.53 -27.06
N ILE A 781 -7.54 10.30 -27.56
CA ILE A 781 -8.74 9.69 -28.13
C ILE A 781 -9.21 8.57 -27.20
N ILE A 782 -10.42 8.69 -26.65
CA ILE A 782 -11.03 7.71 -25.76
C ILE A 782 -12.35 7.28 -26.41
N ASN A 783 -12.48 6.01 -26.77
CA ASN A 783 -13.69 5.54 -27.46
C ASN A 783 -14.89 5.49 -26.51
N GLY A 784 -14.66 5.10 -25.25
CA GLY A 784 -15.62 5.18 -24.15
C GLY A 784 -15.70 6.57 -23.50
N GLY A 785 -15.99 6.61 -22.20
CA GLY A 785 -16.17 7.85 -21.45
C GLY A 785 -15.16 8.04 -20.31
N ILE A 786 -15.16 9.24 -19.74
CA ILE A 786 -14.25 9.66 -18.66
C ILE A 786 -15.07 9.78 -17.37
N LYS A 787 -14.82 8.88 -16.41
CA LYS A 787 -15.40 8.93 -15.04
C LYS A 787 -14.34 9.50 -14.09
N GLY A 788 -14.31 10.81 -13.95
CA GLY A 788 -13.21 11.50 -13.29
C GLY A 788 -13.19 11.38 -11.77
N SER A 789 -14.35 11.28 -11.12
CA SER A 789 -14.49 11.22 -9.65
C SER A 789 -13.70 12.30 -8.90
N GLY A 790 -13.56 13.49 -9.50
CA GLY A 790 -12.76 14.61 -9.00
C GLY A 790 -11.24 14.46 -9.15
N LYS A 791 -10.76 13.43 -9.86
CA LYS A 791 -9.34 13.01 -9.89
C LYS A 791 -8.75 12.85 -11.30
N ALA A 792 -9.55 12.59 -12.33
CA ALA A 792 -9.01 12.43 -13.68
C ALA A 792 -8.57 13.77 -14.28
N ILE A 793 -7.36 13.79 -14.84
CA ILE A 793 -6.76 14.96 -15.50
C ILE A 793 -6.24 14.51 -16.86
N LEU A 794 -6.83 15.01 -17.93
CA LEU A 794 -6.40 14.76 -19.30
C LEU A 794 -5.80 16.06 -19.84
N ARG A 795 -4.53 16.03 -20.27
CA ARG A 795 -3.85 17.21 -20.82
C ARG A 795 -3.15 16.90 -22.15
N THR A 796 -3.29 17.77 -23.14
CA THR A 796 -2.71 17.52 -24.46
C THR A 796 -2.40 18.78 -25.27
N MET A 797 -1.43 18.66 -26.19
CA MET A 797 -0.95 19.75 -27.05
C MET A 797 -1.68 19.88 -28.39
N ASP A 798 -2.52 18.91 -28.76
CA ASP A 798 -3.54 19.05 -29.81
C ASP A 798 -4.93 18.86 -29.19
N SER A 799 -5.69 17.83 -29.57
CA SER A 799 -7.14 17.74 -29.32
C SER A 799 -7.56 16.56 -28.44
N ILE A 800 -8.67 16.68 -27.70
CA ILE A 800 -9.24 15.61 -26.86
C ILE A 800 -10.59 15.14 -27.44
N ARG A 801 -10.76 13.83 -27.63
CA ARG A 801 -12.02 13.21 -28.10
C ARG A 801 -12.49 12.11 -27.16
N ALA A 802 -13.74 12.17 -26.70
CA ALA A 802 -14.34 11.17 -25.79
C ALA A 802 -15.86 10.99 -26.03
N SER A 803 -16.46 9.88 -25.57
CA SER A 803 -17.92 9.70 -25.66
C SER A 803 -18.70 10.53 -24.63
N PHE A 804 -18.19 10.70 -23.40
CA PHE A 804 -18.75 11.58 -22.36
C PHE A 804 -17.67 11.91 -21.31
N ALA A 805 -17.90 12.95 -20.50
CA ALA A 805 -17.04 13.31 -19.38
C ALA A 805 -17.84 13.65 -18.11
N GLU A 806 -17.39 13.13 -16.97
CA GLU A 806 -17.98 13.40 -15.65
C GLU A 806 -16.88 13.72 -14.64
N GLN A 807 -17.01 14.80 -13.86
CA GLN A 807 -16.14 15.10 -12.71
C GLN A 807 -14.63 15.03 -13.01
N ALA A 808 -14.23 15.48 -14.20
CA ALA A 808 -12.86 15.41 -14.72
C ALA A 808 -12.33 16.80 -15.10
N MET A 809 -11.02 16.91 -15.27
CA MET A 809 -10.34 18.09 -15.82
C MET A 809 -9.78 17.79 -17.21
N LEU A 810 -10.20 18.57 -18.21
CA LEU A 810 -9.82 18.42 -19.62
C LEU A 810 -9.06 19.67 -20.09
N LEU A 811 -7.78 19.52 -20.43
CA LEU A 811 -6.87 20.61 -20.81
C LEU A 811 -6.33 20.38 -22.23
N SER A 812 -6.64 21.25 -23.18
CA SER A 812 -6.31 21.06 -24.60
C SER A 812 -5.77 22.34 -25.23
N VAL A 813 -4.71 22.28 -26.03
CA VAL A 813 -4.33 23.44 -26.84
C VAL A 813 -5.22 23.55 -28.09
N GLY A 814 -5.54 22.41 -28.71
CA GLY A 814 -6.53 22.25 -29.78
C GLY A 814 -7.97 22.14 -29.28
N ASP A 815 -8.80 21.46 -30.05
CA ASP A 815 -10.25 21.37 -29.83
C ASP A 815 -10.62 20.25 -28.84
N ILE A 816 -11.76 20.36 -28.16
CA ILE A 816 -12.31 19.30 -27.29
C ILE A 816 -13.64 18.84 -27.86
N ILE A 817 -13.76 17.55 -28.17
CA ILE A 817 -14.92 16.99 -28.89
C ILE A 817 -15.51 15.83 -28.07
N ILE A 818 -16.69 16.04 -27.50
CA ILE A 818 -17.35 15.05 -26.64
C ILE A 818 -18.67 14.62 -27.30
N LYS A 819 -18.86 13.32 -27.50
CA LYS A 819 -19.99 12.81 -28.30
C LYS A 819 -21.35 13.06 -27.65
N SER A 820 -21.46 12.79 -26.35
CA SER A 820 -22.69 12.89 -25.57
C SER A 820 -22.67 14.10 -24.64
N TYR A 821 -22.23 14.00 -23.39
CA TYR A 821 -22.40 15.05 -22.39
C TYR A 821 -21.15 15.31 -21.54
N CYS A 822 -21.13 16.47 -20.90
CA CYS A 822 -20.17 16.86 -19.87
C CYS A 822 -20.93 17.22 -18.58
N LEU A 823 -20.61 16.56 -17.47
CA LEU A 823 -21.25 16.73 -16.17
C LEU A 823 -20.22 17.15 -15.11
N ARG A 824 -20.39 18.31 -14.47
CA ARG A 824 -19.48 18.84 -13.43
C ARG A 824 -18.01 18.74 -13.83
N THR A 825 -17.70 19.14 -15.06
CA THR A 825 -16.39 18.96 -15.70
C THR A 825 -15.68 20.30 -15.81
N GLU A 826 -14.39 20.33 -15.50
CA GLU A 826 -13.53 21.51 -15.69
C GLU A 826 -12.86 21.40 -17.07
N ILE A 827 -13.25 22.26 -18.00
CA ILE A 827 -12.83 22.21 -19.40
C ILE A 827 -12.04 23.48 -19.72
N LYS A 828 -10.84 23.34 -20.29
CA LYS A 828 -9.99 24.46 -20.70
C LYS A 828 -9.35 24.17 -22.05
N CYS A 829 -9.67 24.97 -23.06
CA CYS A 829 -9.07 24.83 -24.38
C CYS A 829 -8.85 26.14 -25.16
N ASN A 830 -7.81 26.15 -26.00
CA ASN A 830 -7.56 27.22 -26.97
C ASN A 830 -8.15 26.94 -28.36
N GLY A 831 -8.72 25.75 -28.53
CA GLY A 831 -9.65 25.41 -29.59
C GLY A 831 -11.11 25.75 -29.29
N LYS A 832 -12.00 24.96 -29.88
CA LYS A 832 -13.46 24.97 -29.71
C LYS A 832 -13.90 23.74 -28.89
N LEU A 833 -14.82 23.91 -27.93
CA LEU A 833 -15.54 22.78 -27.32
C LEU A 833 -16.75 22.41 -28.19
N THR A 834 -16.89 21.15 -28.57
CA THR A 834 -18.01 20.66 -29.39
C THR A 834 -18.69 19.46 -28.76
N LEU A 835 -20.02 19.54 -28.55
CA LEU A 835 -20.87 18.40 -28.19
C LEU A 835 -21.65 17.93 -29.42
N GLU A 836 -21.32 16.73 -29.91
CA GLU A 836 -21.74 16.27 -31.24
C GLU A 836 -23.23 15.89 -31.31
N SER A 837 -23.76 15.15 -30.33
CA SER A 837 -25.09 14.54 -30.43
C SER A 837 -26.26 15.42 -29.96
N GLU A 838 -27.48 14.96 -30.26
CA GLU A 838 -28.74 15.45 -29.68
C GLU A 838 -28.80 15.36 -28.14
N LYS A 839 -27.93 14.55 -27.53
CA LYS A 839 -27.73 14.49 -26.07
C LYS A 839 -26.55 15.36 -25.61
N GLY A 840 -26.22 16.38 -26.40
CA GLY A 840 -25.12 17.34 -26.27
C GLY A 840 -25.27 18.30 -25.08
N HIS A 841 -25.33 17.79 -23.85
CA HIS A 841 -25.54 18.58 -22.63
C HIS A 841 -24.22 18.97 -21.94
N LEU A 842 -24.00 20.26 -21.65
CA LEU A 842 -22.98 20.74 -20.70
C LEU A 842 -23.66 21.17 -19.39
N MET A 843 -23.46 20.40 -18.31
CA MET A 843 -24.19 20.52 -17.04
C MET A 843 -23.24 20.68 -15.85
N GLY A 844 -22.99 21.92 -15.44
CA GLY A 844 -22.20 22.28 -14.27
C GLY A 844 -20.68 22.17 -14.45
N GLY A 845 -19.95 22.94 -13.67
CA GLY A 845 -18.50 23.14 -13.82
C GLY A 845 -18.18 24.38 -14.66
N HIS A 846 -16.91 24.56 -15.02
CA HIS A 846 -16.44 25.68 -15.84
C HIS A 846 -15.91 25.18 -17.19
N ALA A 847 -16.26 25.87 -18.27
CA ALA A 847 -15.76 25.59 -19.60
C ALA A 847 -15.17 26.86 -20.24
N LYS A 848 -13.85 26.93 -20.32
CA LYS A 848 -13.09 28.02 -20.96
C LYS A 848 -12.65 27.57 -22.36
N SER A 849 -13.07 28.26 -23.42
CA SER A 849 -12.79 27.87 -24.81
C SER A 849 -12.51 29.08 -25.70
N ARG A 850 -11.27 29.23 -26.19
CA ARG A 850 -10.85 30.45 -26.92
C ARG A 850 -11.66 30.70 -28.19
N LYS A 851 -12.00 29.65 -28.96
CA LYS A 851 -12.88 29.74 -30.14
C LYS A 851 -14.39 29.68 -29.81
N GLY A 852 -14.76 29.65 -28.52
CA GLY A 852 -16.13 29.40 -28.07
C GLY A 852 -16.53 27.93 -28.18
N MET A 853 -17.84 27.63 -28.19
CA MET A 853 -18.33 26.26 -28.15
C MET A 853 -19.59 26.04 -28.98
N GLU A 854 -19.88 24.79 -29.30
CA GLU A 854 -21.14 24.37 -29.92
C GLU A 854 -21.71 23.18 -29.17
N VAL A 855 -22.93 23.34 -28.64
CA VAL A 855 -23.59 22.35 -27.80
C VAL A 855 -25.05 22.20 -28.19
N MET A 856 -25.66 21.07 -27.86
CA MET A 856 -27.12 20.93 -28.00
C MET A 856 -27.83 21.66 -26.87
N ASN A 857 -27.39 21.48 -25.62
CA ASN A 857 -28.01 22.10 -24.45
C ASN A 857 -26.94 22.60 -23.47
N LEU A 858 -27.17 23.78 -22.88
CA LEU A 858 -26.25 24.45 -21.97
C LEU A 858 -26.92 24.76 -20.63
N GLY A 859 -26.29 24.34 -19.52
CA GLY A 859 -26.87 24.43 -18.18
C GLY A 859 -27.79 23.27 -17.84
N SER A 860 -28.54 23.39 -16.74
CA SER A 860 -29.52 22.38 -16.30
C SER A 860 -30.70 23.02 -15.56
N ILE A 861 -31.90 22.45 -15.77
CA ILE A 861 -33.13 22.79 -15.03
C ILE A 861 -32.93 22.64 -13.50
N SER A 862 -32.04 21.73 -13.08
CA SER A 862 -31.74 21.47 -11.66
C SER A 862 -30.84 22.53 -10.99
N GLY A 863 -30.59 23.68 -11.62
CA GLY A 863 -29.83 24.79 -11.04
C GLY A 863 -28.34 24.52 -10.86
N LEU A 864 -27.76 23.52 -11.55
CA LEU A 864 -26.31 23.25 -11.49
C LEU A 864 -25.55 24.42 -12.13
N LYS A 865 -24.89 25.23 -11.30
CA LYS A 865 -24.10 26.40 -11.73
C LYS A 865 -23.12 26.00 -12.82
N THR A 866 -23.38 26.51 -14.02
CA THR A 866 -22.62 26.22 -15.24
C THR A 866 -22.00 27.53 -15.71
N GLN A 867 -20.69 27.58 -15.85
CA GLN A 867 -19.95 28.79 -16.20
C GLN A 867 -19.18 28.57 -17.49
N VAL A 868 -19.35 29.45 -18.46
CA VAL A 868 -18.65 29.42 -19.74
C VAL A 868 -17.82 30.68 -19.90
N SER A 869 -16.57 30.55 -20.34
CA SER A 869 -15.71 31.67 -20.74
C SER A 869 -15.29 31.48 -22.20
N PHE A 870 -15.35 32.52 -23.03
CA PHE A 870 -14.94 32.44 -24.44
C PHE A 870 -14.20 33.68 -24.94
N GLY A 871 -13.40 33.50 -26.00
CA GLY A 871 -12.79 34.59 -26.77
C GLY A 871 -11.44 35.12 -26.29
N GLN A 872 -10.81 34.52 -25.29
CA GLN A 872 -9.48 34.94 -24.78
C GLN A 872 -8.50 33.76 -24.74
N ASP A 873 -7.19 34.03 -24.70
CA ASP A 873 -6.18 32.97 -24.66
C ASP A 873 -6.00 32.38 -23.25
N TYR A 874 -6.52 31.18 -23.03
CA TYR A 874 -6.56 30.58 -21.70
C TYR A 874 -5.22 29.97 -21.25
N LEU A 875 -4.26 29.78 -22.16
CA LEU A 875 -2.87 29.43 -21.80
C LEU A 875 -2.10 30.65 -21.32
N VAL A 876 -2.42 31.85 -21.82
CA VAL A 876 -1.92 33.10 -21.24
C VAL A 876 -2.47 33.28 -19.82
N ALA A 877 -3.74 32.94 -19.57
CA ALA A 877 -4.31 32.94 -18.22
C ALA A 877 -3.60 31.97 -17.23
N ASP A 878 -3.15 30.78 -17.68
CA ASP A 878 -2.31 29.91 -16.83
C ASP A 878 -0.96 30.56 -16.49
N GLN A 879 -0.36 31.28 -17.45
CA GLN A 879 0.90 31.97 -17.24
C GLN A 879 0.75 33.17 -16.30
N ILE A 880 -0.37 33.89 -16.35
CA ILE A 880 -0.74 34.93 -15.39
C ILE A 880 -0.81 34.35 -13.97
N GLU A 881 -1.63 33.31 -13.77
CA GLU A 881 -1.83 32.68 -12.45
C GLU A 881 -0.52 32.11 -11.87
N LEU A 882 0.34 31.54 -12.74
CA LEU A 882 1.66 31.04 -12.34
C LEU A 882 2.62 32.18 -11.97
N GLU A 883 2.67 33.26 -12.75
CA GLU A 883 3.56 34.40 -12.47
C GLU A 883 3.14 35.16 -11.21
N GLU A 884 1.83 35.30 -10.97
CA GLU A 884 1.28 35.86 -9.72
C GLU A 884 1.67 35.02 -8.49
N LYS A 885 1.54 33.69 -8.57
CA LYS A 885 1.99 32.76 -7.52
C LYS A 885 3.50 32.81 -7.28
N GLU A 886 4.30 33.13 -8.28
CA GLU A 886 5.74 33.29 -8.15
C GLU A 886 6.13 34.67 -7.59
N ILE A 887 5.41 35.74 -7.96
CA ILE A 887 5.55 37.07 -7.36
C ILE A 887 5.24 37.02 -5.86
N GLU A 888 4.19 36.32 -5.45
CA GLU A 888 3.81 36.18 -4.04
C GLU A 888 4.90 35.46 -3.22
N LYS A 889 5.52 34.41 -3.76
CA LYS A 889 6.70 33.79 -3.11
C LYS A 889 7.83 34.79 -2.93
N VAL A 890 8.10 35.62 -3.94
CA VAL A 890 9.16 36.64 -3.87
C VAL A 890 8.82 37.73 -2.83
N ASN A 891 7.56 38.17 -2.73
CA ASN A 891 7.09 39.05 -1.65
C ASN A 891 7.37 38.44 -0.27
N GLN A 892 7.03 37.16 -0.07
CA GLN A 892 7.28 36.45 1.19
C GLN A 892 8.78 36.33 1.51
N HIS A 893 9.66 36.24 0.51
CA HIS A 893 11.11 36.34 0.72
C HIS A 893 11.53 37.77 1.11
N ILE A 894 11.04 38.80 0.43
CA ILE A 894 11.33 40.21 0.76
C ILE A 894 10.91 40.52 2.20
N LEU A 895 9.70 40.12 2.62
CA LEU A 895 9.20 40.29 4.00
C LEU A 895 10.05 39.55 5.06
N LYS A 896 10.60 38.38 4.73
CA LYS A 896 11.56 37.67 5.60
C LYS A 896 12.87 38.43 5.75
N TYR A 897 13.39 39.04 4.67
CA TYR A 897 14.58 39.88 4.77
C TYR A 897 14.30 41.19 5.51
N ASP A 898 13.14 41.83 5.34
CA ASP A 898 12.78 43.04 6.09
C ASP A 898 12.63 42.79 7.60
N THR A 899 11.95 41.72 7.99
CA THR A 899 11.85 41.32 9.40
C THR A 899 13.21 40.92 9.99
N PHE A 900 14.05 40.21 9.23
CA PHE A 900 15.44 39.90 9.61
C PHE A 900 16.28 41.16 9.79
N MET A 901 16.28 42.09 8.81
CA MET A 901 16.98 43.37 8.87
C MET A 901 16.56 44.17 10.09
N HIS A 902 15.25 44.38 10.31
CA HIS A 902 14.73 45.12 11.47
C HIS A 902 15.12 44.48 12.81
N SER A 903 15.20 43.14 12.87
CA SER A 903 15.67 42.42 14.06
C SER A 903 17.19 42.56 14.32
N HIS A 904 17.97 42.84 13.28
CA HIS A 904 19.43 42.98 13.34
C HIS A 904 19.90 44.44 13.45
N GLU A 905 19.13 45.41 12.95
CA GLU A 905 19.31 46.85 13.21
C GLU A 905 19.21 47.13 14.71
N LYS A 906 18.18 46.58 15.38
CA LYS A 906 18.02 46.60 16.85
C LYS A 906 19.16 45.93 17.63
N LYS A 907 20.08 45.23 16.95
CA LYS A 907 21.24 44.51 17.54
C LYS A 907 22.60 45.03 17.03
N GLY A 908 22.63 46.06 16.19
CA GLY A 908 23.88 46.70 15.70
C GLY A 908 24.77 45.85 14.77
N HIS A 909 24.31 44.69 14.29
CA HIS A 909 25.14 43.75 13.52
C HIS A 909 25.30 44.15 12.03
N LYS A 910 26.20 45.11 11.76
CA LYS A 910 26.40 45.75 10.43
C LYS A 910 26.66 44.78 9.27
N THR A 911 27.47 43.73 9.43
CA THR A 911 27.79 42.79 8.33
C THR A 911 26.56 41.99 7.89
N LYS A 912 25.87 41.34 8.83
CA LYS A 912 24.63 40.58 8.55
C LYS A 912 23.51 41.46 7.99
N LEU A 913 23.49 42.74 8.35
CA LEU A 913 22.55 43.71 7.80
C LEU A 913 22.84 44.01 6.32
N GLU A 914 24.11 44.09 5.93
CA GLU A 914 24.51 44.36 4.54
C GLU A 914 24.36 43.11 3.64
N GLU A 915 24.65 41.91 4.16
CA GLU A 915 24.31 40.64 3.52
C GLU A 915 22.80 40.56 3.22
N ALA A 916 21.95 40.88 4.21
CA ALA A 916 20.50 40.87 4.04
C ALA A 916 20.00 41.93 3.03
N ARG A 917 20.65 43.10 2.96
CA ARG A 917 20.36 44.13 1.93
C ARG A 917 20.71 43.65 0.53
N GLN A 918 21.85 42.99 0.36
CA GLN A 918 22.26 42.44 -0.93
C GLN A 918 21.30 41.35 -1.42
N GLU A 919 20.87 40.44 -0.55
CA GLU A 919 19.83 39.45 -0.91
C GLU A 919 18.48 40.12 -1.20
N LYS A 920 18.01 41.06 -0.35
CA LYS A 920 16.78 41.82 -0.61
C LYS A 920 16.83 42.51 -1.98
N LEU A 921 17.96 43.11 -2.35
CA LEU A 921 18.15 43.78 -3.64
C LEU A 921 18.11 42.82 -4.84
N LYS A 922 18.56 41.57 -4.68
CA LYS A 922 18.36 40.53 -5.70
C LYS A 922 16.87 40.20 -5.87
N PHE A 923 16.14 40.00 -4.77
CA PHE A 923 14.70 39.72 -4.82
C PHE A 923 13.89 40.90 -5.40
N LEU A 924 14.28 42.16 -5.11
CA LEU A 924 13.68 43.35 -5.71
C LEU A 924 13.83 43.40 -7.24
N LYS A 925 15.00 43.05 -7.78
CA LYS A 925 15.21 42.92 -9.24
C LYS A 925 14.42 41.76 -9.87
N ILE A 926 14.17 40.70 -9.11
CA ILE A 926 13.35 39.56 -9.56
C ILE A 926 11.88 39.97 -9.63
N ILE A 927 11.31 40.61 -8.61
CA ILE A 927 9.90 41.03 -8.63
C ILE A 927 9.64 42.12 -9.69
N GLU A 928 10.57 43.05 -9.92
CA GLU A 928 10.48 44.01 -11.03
C GLU A 928 10.33 43.28 -12.38
N LYS A 929 11.25 42.37 -12.70
CA LYS A 929 11.21 41.58 -13.94
C LYS A 929 9.94 40.73 -14.07
N ARG A 930 9.47 40.12 -12.98
CA ARG A 930 8.23 39.32 -12.97
C ARG A 930 6.99 40.19 -13.12
N THR A 931 6.94 41.36 -12.50
CA THR A 931 5.83 42.32 -12.61
C THR A 931 5.70 42.84 -14.04
N MET A 932 6.81 43.17 -14.71
CA MET A 932 6.82 43.54 -16.13
C MET A 932 6.33 42.39 -17.04
N ARG A 933 6.70 41.14 -16.72
CA ARG A 933 6.19 39.96 -17.44
C ARG A 933 4.69 39.76 -17.21
N LEU A 934 4.21 39.92 -15.97
CA LEU A 934 2.79 39.85 -15.62
C LEU A 934 1.96 40.90 -16.36
N PHE A 935 2.46 42.14 -16.45
CA PHE A 935 1.84 43.20 -17.26
C PHE A 935 1.70 42.78 -18.74
N THR A 936 2.79 42.32 -19.35
CA THR A 936 2.82 41.84 -20.75
C THR A 936 1.89 40.64 -20.98
N LEU A 937 1.72 39.77 -19.98
CA LEU A 937 0.80 38.63 -20.06
C LEU A 937 -0.67 39.09 -19.94
N ARG A 938 -0.98 40.04 -19.06
CA ARG A 938 -2.34 40.61 -18.94
C ARG A 938 -2.74 41.36 -20.22
N GLU A 939 -1.86 42.16 -20.79
CA GLU A 939 -2.06 42.82 -22.10
C GLU A 939 -2.43 41.80 -23.19
N LYS A 940 -1.73 40.66 -23.26
CA LYS A 940 -2.04 39.55 -24.18
C LYS A 940 -3.31 38.77 -23.86
N PHE A 941 -3.84 38.88 -22.64
CA PHE A 941 -5.09 38.20 -22.29
C PHE A 941 -6.32 39.02 -22.69
N GLU A 942 -6.18 40.35 -22.84
CA GLU A 942 -7.22 41.22 -23.44
C GLU A 942 -7.29 41.11 -24.98
N GLU A 943 -6.45 40.28 -25.61
CA GLU A 943 -6.53 39.99 -27.05
C GLU A 943 -7.78 39.13 -27.37
N HIS A 944 -8.73 39.73 -28.09
CA HIS A 944 -9.96 39.06 -28.49
C HIS A 944 -9.76 38.10 -29.68
N PHE A 945 -10.18 36.85 -29.51
CA PHE A 945 -10.24 35.85 -30.56
C PHE A 945 -11.69 35.63 -31.04
N PRO A 946 -11.96 35.71 -32.37
CA PRO A 946 -13.29 35.47 -32.94
C PRO A 946 -13.87 34.13 -32.49
N SER A 947 -15.02 34.17 -31.84
CA SER A 947 -15.54 33.06 -31.05
C SER A 947 -17.04 33.19 -30.77
N PHE A 948 -17.72 32.05 -30.69
CA PHE A 948 -19.17 31.99 -30.55
C PHE A 948 -19.59 30.85 -29.61
N ILE A 949 -20.63 31.06 -28.80
CA ILE A 949 -21.30 29.99 -28.05
C ILE A 949 -22.62 29.68 -28.76
N THR A 950 -22.63 28.61 -29.54
CA THR A 950 -23.82 28.17 -30.29
C THR A 950 -24.55 27.08 -29.50
N VAL A 951 -25.80 27.34 -29.12
CA VAL A 951 -26.66 26.39 -28.40
C VAL A 951 -27.82 26.01 -29.32
N ARG A 952 -27.73 24.84 -29.94
CA ARG A 952 -28.67 24.39 -30.99
C ARG A 952 -30.08 24.13 -30.44
N GLY A 953 -30.15 23.49 -29.27
CA GLY A 953 -31.35 23.24 -28.47
C GLY A 953 -31.60 24.34 -27.44
N THR A 954 -31.54 24.03 -26.14
CA THR A 954 -31.88 24.94 -25.03
C THR A 954 -30.67 25.42 -24.23
N VAL A 955 -30.61 26.72 -23.91
CA VAL A 955 -29.82 27.24 -22.78
C VAL A 955 -30.73 27.49 -21.57
N PHE A 956 -30.33 26.98 -20.40
CA PHE A 956 -31.12 26.99 -19.17
C PHE A 956 -30.76 28.17 -18.23
N PRO A 957 -31.72 28.63 -17.40
CA PRO A 957 -31.47 29.66 -16.39
C PRO A 957 -30.35 29.32 -15.41
N GLY A 958 -29.64 30.33 -14.90
CA GLY A 958 -28.50 30.17 -13.99
C GLY A 958 -27.19 29.75 -14.68
N THR A 959 -27.18 29.67 -16.02
CA THR A 959 -25.95 29.63 -16.82
C THR A 959 -25.32 31.01 -16.81
N LEU A 960 -24.02 31.08 -16.48
CA LEU A 960 -23.20 32.28 -16.63
C LEU A 960 -22.31 32.15 -17.87
N ILE A 961 -22.33 33.15 -18.73
CA ILE A 961 -21.48 33.27 -19.91
C ILE A 961 -20.57 34.48 -19.70
N GLU A 962 -19.28 34.33 -19.94
CA GLU A 962 -18.25 35.31 -19.62
C GLU A 962 -17.29 35.52 -20.80
N SER A 963 -16.86 36.76 -21.01
CA SER A 963 -15.81 37.12 -21.96
C SER A 963 -15.24 38.49 -21.59
N HIS A 964 -13.91 38.63 -21.53
CA HIS A 964 -13.21 39.89 -21.23
C HIS A 964 -13.70 40.53 -19.91
N GLY A 965 -13.94 39.70 -18.89
CA GLY A 965 -14.45 40.12 -17.57
C GLY A 965 -15.93 40.53 -17.55
N ARG A 966 -16.63 40.44 -18.68
CA ARG A 966 -18.07 40.77 -18.80
C ARG A 966 -18.89 39.51 -18.63
N ILE A 967 -19.91 39.53 -17.78
CA ILE A 967 -20.75 38.38 -17.47
C ILE A 967 -22.18 38.62 -17.94
N PHE A 968 -22.71 37.67 -18.71
CA PHE A 968 -24.11 37.54 -19.10
C PHE A 968 -24.74 36.39 -18.30
N GLU A 969 -25.76 36.68 -17.50
CA GLU A 969 -26.55 35.68 -16.78
C GLU A 969 -27.80 35.32 -17.58
N VAL A 970 -27.97 34.03 -17.88
CA VAL A 970 -29.20 33.52 -18.50
C VAL A 970 -30.30 33.49 -17.44
N LYS A 971 -31.27 34.41 -17.55
CA LYS A 971 -32.39 34.57 -16.59
C LYS A 971 -33.68 33.85 -16.97
N LYS A 972 -33.80 33.42 -18.23
CA LYS A 972 -34.95 32.68 -18.79
C LYS A 972 -34.45 31.66 -19.80
N GLU A 973 -35.19 30.57 -19.99
CA GLU A 973 -34.88 29.57 -21.02
C GLU A 973 -34.91 30.22 -22.41
N ALA A 974 -33.88 29.95 -23.23
CA ALA A 974 -33.85 30.36 -24.63
C ALA A 974 -33.46 29.18 -25.53
N LYS A 975 -33.96 29.18 -26.77
CA LYS A 975 -33.79 28.07 -27.72
C LYS A 975 -33.19 28.51 -29.04
N SER A 976 -32.28 27.70 -29.57
CA SER A 976 -31.56 27.91 -30.84
C SER A 976 -30.92 29.30 -30.88
N VAL A 977 -29.95 29.52 -30.00
CA VAL A 977 -29.30 30.83 -29.78
C VAL A 977 -27.79 30.76 -29.93
N THR A 978 -27.22 31.88 -30.37
CA THR A 978 -25.77 32.11 -30.42
C THR A 978 -25.42 33.28 -29.52
N PHE A 979 -24.34 33.17 -28.77
CA PHE A 979 -23.74 34.30 -28.06
C PHE A 979 -22.41 34.70 -28.70
N GLU A 980 -22.22 36.00 -28.88
CA GLU A 980 -20.98 36.64 -29.37
C GLU A 980 -20.53 37.73 -28.39
N PHE A 981 -19.25 38.12 -28.44
CA PHE A 981 -18.76 39.29 -27.72
C PHE A 981 -18.57 40.46 -28.68
N ASP A 982 -19.36 41.52 -28.51
CA ASP A 982 -19.31 42.69 -29.39
C ASP A 982 -18.24 43.69 -28.93
N LEU A 983 -17.13 43.69 -29.66
CA LEU A 983 -16.00 44.61 -29.48
C LEU A 983 -16.37 46.10 -29.47
N LYS A 984 -17.49 46.51 -30.10
CA LYS A 984 -17.90 47.91 -30.16
C LYS A 984 -18.68 48.37 -28.92
N THR A 985 -19.37 47.45 -28.25
CA THR A 985 -20.20 47.74 -27.07
C THR A 985 -19.60 47.21 -25.77
N GLY A 986 -18.63 46.30 -25.84
CA GLY A 986 -18.05 45.64 -24.67
C GLY A 986 -19.07 44.75 -23.95
N GLN A 987 -19.99 44.14 -24.70
CA GLN A 987 -21.10 43.34 -24.17
C GLN A 987 -21.23 42.01 -24.91
N ILE A 988 -21.68 40.99 -24.18
CA ILE A 988 -22.08 39.71 -24.76
C ILE A 988 -23.49 39.86 -25.31
N LYS A 989 -23.67 39.66 -26.62
CA LYS A 989 -25.00 39.60 -27.25
C LYS A 989 -25.57 38.19 -27.20
N GLN A 990 -26.89 38.11 -27.32
CA GLN A 990 -27.62 36.87 -27.57
C GLN A 990 -28.47 37.05 -28.83
N GLU A 991 -28.16 36.27 -29.86
CA GLU A 991 -28.93 36.23 -31.10
C GLU A 991 -29.64 34.89 -31.27
N LYS A 992 -30.64 34.82 -32.15
CA LYS A 992 -31.25 33.54 -32.55
C LYS A 992 -30.55 33.01 -33.79
N ILE A 993 -30.29 31.71 -33.80
CA ILE A 993 -29.83 30.98 -34.99
C ILE A 993 -30.93 31.09 -36.05
N GLN A 994 -30.64 31.79 -37.15
CA GLN A 994 -31.49 31.78 -38.34
C GLN A 994 -31.39 30.41 -39.02
N LYS A 995 -32.50 29.94 -39.60
CA LYS A 995 -32.60 28.64 -40.28
C LYS A 995 -32.21 28.72 -41.74
#